data_AF-A0A6J2YXF5-F1
#
_entry.id   AF-A0A6J2YXF5-F1
#
_cell.length_a   1.000
_cell.length_b   1.000
_cell.length_c   1.000
_cell.angle_alpha   90.00
_cell.angle_beta   90.00
_cell.angle_gamma   90.00
#
_symmetry.space_group_name_H-M   'P 1'
#
loop_
_entity.id
_entity.type
_entity.pdbx_description
1 polymer ?
#
loop_
_entity_poly.entity_id
_entity_poly.type
_entity_poly.pdbx_seq_one_letter_code
_entity_poly.pdbx_strand_id
1 'polypeptide(L)'
;MELFGRFLLQTKEVEETKSFGSRFRGASQGTDLEELFDQFTTIIKRRFQEFNEKDSGWTLQQLLHVDVRVNKINPLKASSYIPLPKEIEAKRAVLNIQNTDQKCFVWSVLAAFHPVPRTQNANRVQNYQSFEQELDVSVETPSDNLKKNKYGENIPENILKFTNFERKLKVPFVVYADFETILEPIQTEQNELDPEISYTVKTHQHVPYSFAYYIKCDFDNSQSIFKTFRGPDAHKVFIDWLETDCKSIYNRFMKNIVSMSPLSSVQEAEFYQMTHCHICERPFNVEDERVRDHCHLTGKYRGAAHSVCNLNFKVPNFIPVFFHNMSNFDSHLFIKELAVEEERLDVIPQNKERYISFTKYIMVGDDNDQEKRQQKIFLKLRFLDSFRFMASSLDKLSQNLTSQQCREVRKYFPNEEEFKVIRMKGVFPYSYVDSFSKLDDTKLPPIDGFYNELRKEAIKQGDYERALNVWNLFKCQTLGEYSDIYLKSDVLLLTDVFENFREVCLQTYGLDPCQYFTAPSLSFDAALKTTSIELKLLTDLDMIHFFKHGIRGGVSQCSVRKAIANNKFMSIYDASKPTSYIMYLDATNLYGAAMSQYLPTGNFTWLTEEEISNLNFMNIDKNSNIGYVFEVDLEYPEHLHDLHNELPFCPESVQPEGSKVSKLIPNFNSKVRYVIHYQNLQQALNHGLKLAKIHRILSFNQSPWLKTYIDLNTAKRNNAENKFEKDFFKLMNNAVFGKTMENVEKRVNIKLVTHWENIGRKLGAEAYISKPHFKDLTIFSENLVAIHMAKQKIVYNKPIYVGFSILEISKTIMYDFLYSYIKPKYGNKASLLYTDTDSLILQIQTDNFYDDMRENLDRFDTSNYSQNNPHDIPVNSSVLGRMKDEYAGKILWEFYGTGG
;
A
#
# COMPACT_ATOMS: atom_id res chain seq x y z
N MET A 1 -31.44 -29.85 4.41
CA MET A 1 -32.39 -30.67 3.62
C MET A 1 -31.84 -32.08 3.58
N GLU A 2 -32.68 -33.09 3.73
CA GLU A 2 -32.26 -34.50 3.74
C GLU A 2 -33.21 -35.33 2.88
N LEU A 3 -32.67 -36.08 1.92
CA LEU A 3 -33.44 -36.94 1.01
C LEU A 3 -33.35 -38.38 1.47
N PHE A 4 -34.48 -39.06 1.60
CA PHE A 4 -34.57 -40.48 1.95
C PHE A 4 -34.94 -41.30 0.73
N GLY A 5 -34.20 -42.39 0.48
CA GLY A 5 -34.45 -43.32 -0.61
C GLY A 5 -34.35 -44.78 -0.13
N ARG A 6 -35.11 -45.67 -0.77
CA ARG A 6 -35.01 -47.12 -0.56
C ARG A 6 -34.10 -47.71 -1.63
N PHE A 7 -33.08 -48.44 -1.18
CA PHE A 7 -32.07 -49.06 -2.03
C PHE A 7 -32.11 -50.57 -1.88
N LEU A 8 -31.86 -51.28 -2.99
CA LEU A 8 -31.76 -52.73 -3.06
C LEU A 8 -30.33 -53.14 -3.36
N LEU A 9 -29.73 -53.97 -2.52
CA LEU A 9 -28.45 -54.61 -2.80
C LEU A 9 -28.69 -55.87 -3.63
N GLN A 10 -28.46 -55.80 -4.94
CA GLN A 10 -28.80 -56.89 -5.88
C GLN A 10 -28.10 -58.21 -5.55
N THR A 11 -26.91 -58.17 -4.95
CA THR A 11 -26.14 -59.38 -4.59
C THR A 11 -26.68 -60.13 -3.37
N LYS A 12 -27.52 -59.50 -2.54
CA LYS A 12 -28.03 -60.08 -1.28
C LYS A 12 -29.56 -59.99 -1.12
N GLU A 13 -30.26 -59.41 -2.09
CA GLU A 13 -31.71 -59.12 -2.03
C GLU A 13 -32.13 -58.40 -0.74
N VAL A 14 -31.28 -57.51 -0.21
CA VAL A 14 -31.57 -56.72 0.98
C VAL A 14 -32.05 -55.33 0.58
N GLU A 15 -33.22 -54.93 1.09
CA GLU A 15 -33.72 -53.56 0.99
C GLU A 15 -33.34 -52.74 2.24
N GLU A 16 -32.80 -51.53 2.03
CA GLU A 16 -32.45 -50.63 3.11
C GLU A 16 -32.81 -49.17 2.77
N THR A 17 -33.25 -48.41 3.77
CA THR A 17 -33.47 -46.97 3.63
C THR A 17 -32.17 -46.23 3.89
N LYS A 18 -31.73 -45.42 2.93
CA LYS A 18 -30.55 -44.54 3.06
C LYS A 18 -31.00 -43.07 3.00
N SER A 19 -30.27 -42.21 3.70
CA SER A 19 -30.52 -40.76 3.71
C SER A 19 -29.30 -39.96 3.25
N PHE A 20 -29.56 -38.87 2.53
CA PHE A 20 -28.54 -37.96 2.00
C PHE A 20 -28.85 -36.54 2.42
N GLY A 21 -28.17 -36.10 3.48
CA GLY A 21 -28.33 -34.77 4.06
C GLY A 21 -27.37 -33.72 3.48
N SER A 22 -27.84 -32.47 3.44
CA SER A 22 -27.04 -31.26 3.32
C SER A 22 -26.81 -30.61 4.70
N ARG A 23 -25.73 -29.83 4.85
CA ARG A 23 -25.48 -29.02 6.07
C ARG A 23 -26.48 -27.87 6.14
N PHE A 24 -26.75 -27.36 7.35
CA PHE A 24 -27.50 -26.11 7.50
C PHE A 24 -26.78 -24.95 6.81
N ARG A 25 -27.55 -24.08 6.13
CA ARG A 25 -27.07 -22.80 5.60
C ARG A 25 -27.89 -21.68 6.22
N GLY A 26 -27.23 -20.56 6.51
CA GLY A 26 -27.92 -19.36 6.98
C GLY A 26 -28.72 -18.74 5.84
N ALA A 27 -29.99 -18.43 6.10
CA ALA A 27 -30.84 -17.66 5.21
C ALA A 27 -31.30 -16.41 5.96
N SER A 28 -31.09 -15.24 5.36
CA SER A 28 -31.60 -13.95 5.82
C SER A 28 -32.82 -13.54 4.99
N GLN A 29 -33.44 -12.41 5.33
CA GLN A 29 -34.60 -11.89 4.61
C GLN A 29 -34.31 -11.56 3.13
N GLY A 30 -33.04 -11.47 2.73
CA GLY A 30 -32.59 -11.26 1.34
C GLY A 30 -31.93 -12.49 0.71
N THR A 31 -32.09 -13.68 1.28
CA THR A 31 -31.58 -14.91 0.65
C THR A 31 -32.55 -15.38 -0.41
N ASP A 32 -32.07 -15.52 -1.65
CA ASP A 32 -32.80 -16.17 -2.72
C ASP A 32 -33.03 -17.64 -2.34
N LEU A 33 -34.29 -17.97 -2.07
CA LEU A 33 -34.67 -19.31 -1.62
C LEU A 33 -34.63 -20.33 -2.76
N GLU A 34 -34.80 -19.91 -4.01
CA GLU A 34 -34.70 -20.81 -5.18
C GLU A 34 -33.24 -21.19 -5.41
N GLU A 35 -32.33 -20.21 -5.41
CA GLU A 35 -30.90 -20.48 -5.55
C GLU A 35 -30.39 -21.38 -4.39
N LEU A 36 -30.80 -21.08 -3.16
CA LEU A 36 -30.43 -21.88 -2.00
C LEU A 36 -30.97 -23.32 -2.12
N PHE A 37 -32.18 -23.48 -2.64
CA PHE A 37 -32.79 -24.78 -2.89
C PHE A 37 -32.05 -25.56 -3.98
N ASP A 38 -31.66 -24.91 -5.08
CA ASP A 38 -30.88 -25.54 -6.16
C ASP A 38 -29.49 -25.98 -5.70
N GLN A 39 -28.83 -25.16 -4.88
CA GLN A 39 -27.57 -25.53 -4.24
C GLN A 39 -27.72 -26.76 -3.33
N PHE A 40 -28.80 -26.82 -2.54
CA PHE A 40 -29.07 -28.00 -1.71
C PHE A 40 -29.35 -29.24 -2.54
N THR A 41 -30.15 -29.09 -3.60
CA THR A 41 -30.52 -30.18 -4.50
C THR A 41 -29.29 -30.71 -5.24
N THR A 42 -28.38 -29.83 -5.68
CA THR A 42 -27.12 -30.21 -6.32
C THR A 42 -26.22 -31.01 -5.40
N ILE A 43 -26.08 -30.60 -4.12
CA ILE A 43 -25.28 -31.33 -3.13
C ILE A 43 -25.86 -32.72 -2.87
N ILE A 44 -27.19 -32.81 -2.73
CA ILE A 44 -27.87 -34.09 -2.50
C ILE A 44 -27.73 -34.99 -3.74
N LYS A 45 -27.95 -34.46 -4.95
CA LYS A 45 -27.75 -35.18 -6.22
C LYS A 45 -26.33 -35.71 -6.37
N ARG A 46 -25.31 -34.92 -6.05
CA ARG A 46 -23.91 -35.35 -6.11
C ARG A 46 -23.62 -36.47 -5.12
N ARG A 47 -24.03 -36.34 -3.85
CA ARG A 47 -23.84 -37.39 -2.83
C ARG A 47 -24.58 -38.69 -3.19
N PHE A 48 -25.75 -38.54 -3.80
CA PHE A 48 -26.54 -39.64 -4.31
C PHE A 48 -25.82 -40.34 -5.48
N GLN A 49 -25.24 -39.59 -6.44
CA GLN A 49 -24.44 -40.12 -7.54
C GLN A 49 -23.15 -40.79 -7.05
N GLU A 50 -22.40 -40.15 -6.15
CA GLU A 50 -21.19 -40.71 -5.52
C GLU A 50 -21.48 -42.05 -4.81
N PHE A 51 -22.69 -42.23 -4.26
CA PHE A 51 -23.09 -43.50 -3.63
C PHE A 51 -23.40 -44.60 -4.66
N ASN A 52 -23.98 -44.23 -5.80
CA ASN A 52 -24.24 -45.15 -6.92
C ASN A 52 -22.96 -45.51 -7.69
N GLU A 53 -22.00 -44.59 -7.84
CA GLU A 53 -20.78 -44.78 -8.65
C GLU A 53 -19.67 -45.56 -7.93
N LYS A 54 -19.70 -45.68 -6.60
CA LYS A 54 -18.63 -46.33 -5.80
C LYS A 54 -18.77 -47.85 -5.63
N ASP A 55 -19.12 -48.60 -6.67
CA ASP A 55 -19.17 -50.09 -6.68
C ASP A 55 -19.95 -50.70 -5.50
N SER A 56 -20.92 -49.99 -4.94
CA SER A 56 -21.60 -50.38 -3.70
C SER A 56 -22.62 -51.51 -3.91
N GLY A 57 -22.97 -51.82 -5.17
CA GLY A 57 -23.96 -52.84 -5.54
C GLY A 57 -25.42 -52.48 -5.20
N TRP A 58 -25.65 -51.27 -4.67
CA TRP A 58 -26.95 -50.77 -4.27
C TRP A 58 -27.63 -50.03 -5.42
N THR A 59 -28.82 -50.48 -5.79
CA THR A 59 -29.66 -49.85 -6.81
C THR A 59 -30.80 -49.10 -6.14
N LEU A 60 -31.02 -47.83 -6.49
CA LEU A 60 -32.19 -47.09 -6.02
C LEU A 60 -33.47 -47.74 -6.56
N GLN A 61 -34.40 -48.09 -5.68
CA GLN A 61 -35.76 -48.52 -6.07
C GLN A 61 -36.73 -47.34 -6.11
N GLN A 62 -36.79 -46.56 -5.02
CA GLN A 62 -37.72 -45.42 -4.93
C GLN A 62 -37.20 -44.34 -3.98
N LEU A 63 -37.55 -43.09 -4.28
CA LEU A 63 -37.42 -41.98 -3.34
C LEU A 63 -38.62 -42.00 -2.39
N LEU A 64 -38.36 -41.85 -1.09
CA LEU A 64 -39.40 -41.92 -0.06
C LEU A 64 -39.96 -40.54 0.26
N HIS A 65 -39.12 -39.61 0.72
CA HIS A 65 -39.51 -38.25 1.06
C HIS A 65 -38.28 -37.35 1.23
N VAL A 66 -38.50 -36.04 1.28
CA VAL A 66 -37.50 -35.01 1.59
C VAL A 66 -37.87 -34.30 2.88
N ASP A 67 -36.93 -34.26 3.81
CA ASP A 67 -37.02 -33.47 5.03
C ASP A 67 -36.37 -32.10 4.82
N VAL A 68 -37.18 -31.04 4.90
CA VAL A 68 -36.69 -29.65 4.96
C VAL A 68 -36.82 -29.14 6.39
N ARG A 69 -35.67 -28.97 7.06
CA ARG A 69 -35.62 -28.42 8.43
C ARG A 69 -35.24 -26.95 8.37
N VAL A 70 -36.17 -26.08 8.77
CA VAL A 70 -35.98 -24.63 8.85
C VAL A 70 -35.90 -24.22 10.31
N ASN A 71 -34.81 -23.57 10.70
CA ASN A 71 -34.63 -23.01 12.03
C ASN A 71 -34.53 -21.48 11.93
N LYS A 72 -35.41 -20.76 12.64
CA LYS A 72 -35.29 -19.30 12.75
C LYS A 72 -34.08 -18.96 13.63
N ILE A 73 -33.00 -18.48 13.01
CA ILE A 73 -31.86 -17.92 13.74
C ILE A 73 -32.23 -16.49 14.13
N ASN A 74 -32.52 -16.29 15.41
CA ASN A 74 -32.37 -14.97 16.02
C ASN A 74 -30.91 -14.92 16.49
N PRO A 75 -29.99 -14.25 15.75
CA PRO A 75 -28.63 -14.13 16.23
C PRO A 75 -28.69 -13.39 17.55
N LEU A 76 -28.34 -14.09 18.62
CA LEU A 76 -28.28 -13.51 19.96
C LEU A 76 -27.19 -12.44 19.87
N LYS A 77 -27.58 -11.16 19.97
CA LYS A 77 -26.62 -10.09 20.20
C LYS A 77 -25.94 -10.41 21.54
N ALA A 78 -24.65 -10.09 21.68
CA ALA A 78 -23.99 -10.18 22.97
C ALA A 78 -24.82 -9.40 23.99
N SER A 79 -25.37 -10.09 24.98
CA SER A 79 -26.25 -9.53 25.99
C SER A 79 -25.81 -9.85 27.42
N SER A 80 -26.69 -9.64 28.40
CA SER A 80 -26.64 -10.30 29.71
C SER A 80 -27.07 -11.77 29.62
N TYR A 81 -27.09 -12.45 30.77
CA TYR A 81 -27.47 -13.85 30.92
C TYR A 81 -28.77 -14.18 30.17
N ILE A 82 -28.68 -15.16 29.27
CA ILE A 82 -29.83 -15.72 28.58
C ILE A 82 -30.10 -17.10 29.16
N PRO A 83 -31.28 -17.35 29.76
CA PRO A 83 -31.63 -18.67 30.28
C PRO A 83 -31.59 -19.74 29.18
N LEU A 84 -31.02 -20.91 29.48
CA LEU A 84 -31.06 -22.04 28.55
C LEU A 84 -32.51 -22.58 28.44
N PRO A 85 -32.93 -23.09 27.27
CA PRO A 85 -34.12 -23.93 27.19
C PRO A 85 -34.05 -25.10 28.17
N LYS A 86 -35.18 -25.44 28.83
CA LYS A 86 -35.26 -26.48 29.88
C LYS A 86 -34.65 -27.82 29.47
N GLU A 87 -34.80 -28.18 28.19
CA GLU A 87 -34.27 -29.43 27.61
C GLU A 87 -32.74 -29.48 27.58
N ILE A 88 -32.08 -28.33 27.38
CA ILE A 88 -30.61 -28.20 27.36
C ILE A 88 -30.08 -28.08 28.79
N GLU A 89 -30.78 -27.33 29.64
CA GLU A 89 -30.46 -27.21 31.07
C GLU A 89 -30.50 -28.58 31.78
N ALA A 90 -31.53 -29.39 31.51
CA ALA A 90 -31.69 -30.73 32.09
C ALA A 90 -30.52 -31.67 31.74
N LYS A 91 -29.96 -31.56 30.53
CA LYS A 91 -28.81 -32.36 30.09
C LYS A 91 -27.53 -32.01 30.81
N ARG A 92 -27.48 -30.84 31.50
CA ARG A 92 -26.27 -30.29 32.11
C ARG A 92 -25.09 -30.36 31.15
N ALA A 93 -25.26 -30.20 29.84
CA ALA A 93 -24.16 -30.36 28.87
C ALA A 93 -23.43 -29.02 28.65
N VAL A 94 -24.14 -27.90 28.81
CA VAL A 94 -23.64 -26.55 28.53
C VAL A 94 -23.34 -25.82 29.84
N LEU A 95 -22.17 -25.19 29.92
CA LEU A 95 -21.86 -24.23 30.97
C LEU A 95 -22.38 -22.85 30.56
N ASN A 96 -23.46 -22.38 31.19
CA ASN A 96 -24.04 -21.07 30.91
C ASN A 96 -23.69 -20.07 32.01
N ILE A 97 -22.88 -19.07 31.69
CA ILE A 97 -22.40 -18.08 32.67
C ILE A 97 -23.49 -17.07 32.98
N GLN A 98 -23.79 -16.88 34.27
CA GLN A 98 -24.81 -15.97 34.77
C GLN A 98 -24.23 -14.57 34.95
N ASN A 99 -24.20 -13.78 33.87
CA ASN A 99 -23.74 -12.39 33.88
C ASN A 99 -24.90 -11.37 33.85
N THR A 100 -24.71 -10.20 34.47
CA THR A 100 -25.68 -9.09 34.46
C THR A 100 -25.27 -7.93 33.56
N ASP A 101 -24.04 -7.96 33.04
CA ASP A 101 -23.47 -6.98 32.10
C ASP A 101 -23.69 -7.40 30.64
N GLN A 102 -23.19 -6.63 29.67
CA GLN A 102 -23.25 -6.97 28.24
C GLN A 102 -22.04 -7.80 27.77
N LYS A 103 -21.36 -8.52 28.69
CA LYS A 103 -20.09 -9.21 28.43
C LYS A 103 -20.22 -10.74 28.33
N CYS A 104 -21.40 -11.28 28.00
CA CYS A 104 -21.62 -12.74 27.95
C CYS A 104 -20.62 -13.47 27.03
N PHE A 105 -20.18 -12.85 25.93
CA PHE A 105 -19.14 -13.40 25.05
C PHE A 105 -17.80 -13.51 25.77
N VAL A 106 -17.34 -12.44 26.44
CA VAL A 106 -16.09 -12.40 27.20
C VAL A 106 -16.11 -13.49 28.27
N TRP A 107 -17.19 -13.58 29.05
CA TRP A 107 -17.33 -14.57 30.11
C TRP A 107 -17.36 -16.01 29.58
N SER A 108 -18.01 -16.25 28.44
CA SER A 108 -18.04 -17.57 27.81
C SER A 108 -16.66 -18.01 27.33
N VAL A 109 -15.87 -17.10 26.78
CA VAL A 109 -14.50 -17.37 26.33
C VAL A 109 -13.57 -17.58 27.53
N LEU A 110 -13.66 -16.76 28.58
CA LEU A 110 -12.87 -16.93 29.80
C LEU A 110 -13.18 -18.24 30.52
N ALA A 111 -14.45 -18.66 30.55
CA ALA A 111 -14.83 -19.94 31.14
C ALA A 111 -14.28 -21.15 30.38
N ALA A 112 -14.00 -21.00 29.07
CA ALA A 112 -13.32 -22.02 28.28
C ALA A 112 -11.80 -22.04 28.51
N PHE A 113 -11.17 -20.88 28.70
CA PHE A 113 -9.73 -20.79 28.99
C PHE A 113 -9.37 -21.14 30.44
N HIS A 114 -10.27 -20.88 31.38
CA HIS A 114 -10.07 -21.11 32.81
C HIS A 114 -11.15 -22.07 33.33
N PRO A 115 -11.11 -23.36 32.97
CA PRO A 115 -12.19 -24.29 33.31
C PRO A 115 -12.30 -24.49 34.83
N VAL A 116 -13.47 -24.15 35.37
CA VAL A 116 -13.80 -24.36 36.80
C VAL A 116 -14.63 -25.63 36.95
N PRO A 117 -14.32 -26.50 37.92
CA PRO A 117 -15.14 -27.68 38.21
C PRO A 117 -16.60 -27.30 38.49
N ARG A 118 -17.56 -28.03 37.91
CA ARG A 118 -18.99 -27.73 38.09
C ARG A 118 -19.48 -27.79 39.54
N THR A 119 -18.76 -28.51 40.40
CA THR A 119 -19.01 -28.58 41.86
C THR A 119 -18.76 -27.24 42.57
N GLN A 120 -18.05 -26.30 41.94
CA GLN A 120 -17.69 -25.00 42.49
C GLN A 120 -18.50 -23.84 41.87
N ASN A 121 -19.73 -24.10 41.44
CA ASN A 121 -20.60 -23.10 40.82
C ASN A 121 -19.95 -22.41 39.61
N ALA A 122 -19.41 -23.19 38.68
CA ALA A 122 -18.71 -22.72 37.48
C ALA A 122 -19.53 -21.74 36.61
N ASN A 123 -20.84 -21.63 36.82
CA ASN A 123 -21.71 -20.66 36.14
C ASN A 123 -21.58 -19.22 36.67
N ARG A 124 -20.86 -18.96 37.77
CA ARG A 124 -20.73 -17.62 38.37
C ARG A 124 -19.60 -16.81 37.74
N VAL A 125 -19.87 -15.56 37.37
CA VAL A 125 -18.89 -14.61 36.83
C VAL A 125 -17.68 -14.39 37.77
N GLN A 126 -17.90 -14.41 39.09
CA GLN A 126 -16.85 -14.20 40.10
C GLN A 126 -15.63 -15.12 39.93
N ASN A 127 -15.83 -16.34 39.41
CA ASN A 127 -14.74 -17.29 39.20
C ASN A 127 -13.81 -16.89 38.04
N TYR A 128 -14.26 -16.01 37.15
CA TYR A 128 -13.55 -15.60 35.94
C TYR A 128 -13.14 -14.11 35.98
N GLN A 129 -13.62 -13.37 36.97
CA GLN A 129 -13.48 -11.92 37.06
C GLN A 129 -12.01 -11.48 37.22
N SER A 130 -11.17 -12.29 37.87
CA SER A 130 -9.72 -12.06 37.93
C SER A 130 -9.03 -12.11 36.56
N PHE A 131 -9.64 -12.79 35.59
CA PHE A 131 -9.10 -12.98 34.23
C PHE A 131 -9.75 -12.03 33.22
N GLU A 132 -10.62 -11.12 33.65
CA GLU A 132 -11.33 -10.20 32.75
C GLU A 132 -10.38 -9.40 31.85
N GLN A 133 -9.21 -9.05 32.38
CA GLN A 133 -8.18 -8.29 31.65
C GLN A 133 -7.39 -9.13 30.64
N GLU A 134 -7.57 -10.45 30.59
CA GLU A 134 -6.90 -11.32 29.61
C GLU A 134 -7.51 -11.21 28.20
N LEU A 135 -8.79 -10.81 28.11
CA LEU A 135 -9.50 -10.60 26.86
C LEU A 135 -9.79 -9.12 26.64
N ASP A 136 -8.96 -8.49 25.81
CA ASP A 136 -9.25 -7.17 25.29
C ASP A 136 -10.09 -7.28 24.01
N VAL A 137 -11.41 -7.11 24.16
CA VAL A 137 -12.37 -7.08 23.03
C VAL A 137 -12.71 -5.66 22.58
N SER A 138 -11.97 -4.65 23.07
CA SER A 138 -12.24 -3.26 22.72
C SER A 138 -11.77 -2.93 21.30
N VAL A 139 -12.62 -2.22 20.55
CA VAL A 139 -12.24 -1.59 19.29
C VAL A 139 -12.12 -0.09 19.55
N GLU A 140 -10.93 0.46 19.33
CA GLU A 140 -10.67 1.88 19.54
C GLU A 140 -11.02 2.65 18.26
N THR A 141 -12.08 3.46 18.34
CA THR A 141 -12.34 4.51 17.36
C THR A 141 -11.84 5.85 17.90
N PRO A 142 -11.45 6.81 17.03
CA PRO A 142 -11.13 8.16 17.47
C PRO A 142 -12.32 8.77 18.21
N SER A 143 -12.06 9.59 19.23
CA SER A 143 -13.10 10.22 20.04
C SER A 143 -13.20 11.73 19.80
N ASP A 144 -14.28 12.36 20.27
CA ASP A 144 -14.39 13.83 20.32
C ASP A 144 -13.57 14.44 21.47
N ASN A 145 -12.88 13.60 22.27
CA ASN A 145 -12.05 14.09 23.37
C ASN A 145 -10.93 14.97 22.81
N LEU A 146 -10.69 16.10 23.49
CA LEU A 146 -9.61 16.98 23.15
C LEU A 146 -8.28 16.34 23.55
N LYS A 147 -7.41 16.20 22.57
CA LYS A 147 -6.02 15.83 22.76
C LYS A 147 -5.15 17.04 22.47
N LYS A 148 -4.26 17.36 23.41
CA LYS A 148 -3.22 18.35 23.15
C LYS A 148 -2.20 17.75 22.18
N ASN A 149 -2.06 18.35 21.00
CA ASN A 149 -1.05 17.93 20.04
C ASN A 149 0.35 18.32 20.51
N LYS A 150 1.37 17.86 19.78
CA LYS A 150 2.77 18.16 20.05
C LYS A 150 3.06 19.67 20.13
N TYR A 151 2.27 20.49 19.44
CA TYR A 151 2.44 21.94 19.30
C TYR A 151 1.52 22.75 20.23
N GLY A 152 0.84 22.09 21.17
CA GLY A 152 0.07 22.72 22.23
C GLY A 152 -1.39 23.03 21.88
N GLU A 153 -1.86 22.66 20.69
CA GLU A 153 -3.26 22.84 20.27
C GLU A 153 -4.13 21.73 20.85
N ASN A 154 -5.29 22.11 21.39
CA ASN A 154 -6.33 21.14 21.75
C ASN A 154 -7.13 20.80 20.49
N ILE A 155 -6.94 19.59 19.99
CA ILE A 155 -7.62 19.08 18.80
C ILE A 155 -8.39 17.82 19.21
N PRO A 156 -9.66 17.68 18.81
CA PRO A 156 -10.38 16.41 18.94
C PRO A 156 -9.58 15.24 18.34
N GLU A 157 -9.55 14.08 19.01
CA GLU A 157 -8.81 12.90 18.52
C GLU A 157 -9.30 12.41 17.15
N ASN A 158 -10.56 12.69 16.82
CA ASN A 158 -11.15 12.38 15.53
C ASN A 158 -10.88 13.42 14.44
N ILE A 159 -10.03 14.44 14.64
CA ILE A 159 -9.61 15.35 13.57
C ILE A 159 -8.24 14.95 13.03
N LEU A 160 -8.20 14.62 11.75
CA LEU A 160 -6.98 14.38 10.98
C LEU A 160 -6.59 15.65 10.22
N LYS A 161 -5.42 16.21 10.59
CA LYS A 161 -4.81 17.35 9.90
C LYS A 161 -3.29 17.27 9.94
N PHE A 162 -2.62 18.11 9.16
CA PHE A 162 -1.17 18.19 9.21
C PHE A 162 -0.70 18.71 10.58
N THR A 163 0.08 17.90 11.28
CA THR A 163 0.62 18.23 12.62
C THR A 163 2.12 17.99 12.74
N ASN A 164 2.76 17.41 11.72
CA ASN A 164 4.16 17.01 11.76
C ASN A 164 5.10 18.14 11.31
N PHE A 165 5.00 19.32 11.92
CA PHE A 165 5.78 20.49 11.51
C PHE A 165 7.29 20.27 11.62
N GLU A 166 7.76 19.40 12.51
CA GLU A 166 9.18 19.02 12.62
C GLU A 166 9.73 18.42 11.33
N ARG A 167 8.88 17.85 10.46
CA ARG A 167 9.30 17.26 9.19
C ARG A 167 9.65 18.32 8.13
N LYS A 168 9.40 19.59 8.41
CA LYS A 168 9.94 20.74 7.65
C LYS A 168 11.46 20.89 7.88
N LEU A 169 12.00 20.36 8.98
CA LEU A 169 13.44 20.38 9.24
C LEU A 169 14.17 19.39 8.35
N LYS A 170 15.19 19.91 7.65
CA LYS A 170 16.15 19.10 6.93
C LYS A 170 16.99 18.28 7.92
N VAL A 171 17.01 16.96 7.76
CA VAL A 171 17.81 16.02 8.56
C VAL A 171 19.31 16.29 8.31
N PRO A 172 20.10 16.59 9.34
CA PRO A 172 21.46 17.11 9.12
C PRO A 172 22.45 16.08 8.60
N PHE A 173 22.30 14.81 9.00
CA PHE A 173 23.17 13.72 8.61
C PHE A 173 22.36 12.60 7.97
N VAL A 174 22.79 12.14 6.80
CA VAL A 174 22.17 11.03 6.06
C VAL A 174 23.27 10.09 5.61
N VAL A 175 23.08 8.78 5.76
CA VAL A 175 24.02 7.77 5.28
C VAL A 175 23.45 7.12 4.04
N TYR A 176 24.26 6.99 3.00
CA TYR A 176 23.96 6.19 1.80
C TYR A 176 24.94 5.05 1.76
N ALA A 177 24.48 3.81 1.58
CA ALA A 177 25.33 2.64 1.68
C ALA A 177 24.93 1.57 0.67
N ASP A 178 25.89 0.70 0.35
CA ASP A 178 25.70 -0.45 -0.51
C ASP A 178 26.72 -1.56 -0.17
N PHE A 179 26.42 -2.80 -0.58
CA PHE A 179 27.25 -4.00 -0.39
C PHE A 179 27.50 -4.70 -1.71
N GLU A 180 28.67 -5.35 -1.82
CA GLU A 180 28.88 -6.39 -2.83
C GLU A 180 29.03 -7.76 -2.17
N THR A 181 28.52 -8.77 -2.86
CA THR A 181 28.46 -10.15 -2.36
C THR A 181 29.09 -11.11 -3.36
N ILE A 182 29.81 -12.09 -2.84
CA ILE A 182 30.20 -13.29 -3.57
C ILE A 182 28.95 -14.18 -3.69
N LEU A 183 28.77 -14.79 -4.86
CA LEU A 183 27.72 -15.78 -5.10
C LEU A 183 28.29 -17.19 -4.96
N GLU A 184 28.39 -17.67 -3.72
CA GLU A 184 28.91 -19.01 -3.46
C GLU A 184 27.88 -20.07 -3.89
N PRO A 185 28.20 -21.00 -4.81
CA PRO A 185 27.26 -22.03 -5.24
C PRO A 185 26.89 -22.98 -4.10
N ILE A 186 25.59 -23.25 -3.94
CA ILE A 186 25.09 -24.27 -3.00
C ILE A 186 24.90 -25.57 -3.77
N GLN A 187 25.57 -26.65 -3.35
CA GLN A 187 25.26 -27.99 -3.83
C GLN A 187 23.96 -28.47 -3.16
N THR A 188 22.81 -28.28 -3.80
CA THR A 188 21.56 -28.87 -3.36
C THR A 188 21.52 -30.35 -3.76
N GLU A 189 21.50 -31.27 -2.78
CA GLU A 189 21.26 -32.69 -3.06
C GLU A 189 19.85 -32.86 -3.66
N GLN A 190 19.72 -33.69 -4.70
CA GLN A 190 18.46 -33.90 -5.44
C GLN A 190 17.26 -34.36 -4.56
N ASN A 191 17.52 -34.80 -3.32
CA ASN A 191 16.51 -35.30 -2.39
C ASN A 191 15.72 -34.19 -1.65
N GLU A 192 16.09 -32.90 -1.77
CA GLU A 192 15.32 -31.79 -1.18
C GLU A 192 14.24 -31.20 -2.11
N LEU A 193 14.16 -31.71 -3.35
CA LEU A 193 13.20 -31.27 -4.37
C LEU A 193 11.89 -32.05 -4.27
N ASP A 194 11.26 -32.07 -3.10
CA ASP A 194 9.90 -32.59 -2.96
C ASP A 194 8.90 -31.46 -3.30
N PRO A 195 8.12 -31.56 -4.39
CA PRO A 195 7.10 -30.57 -4.77
C PRO A 195 5.99 -30.42 -3.73
N GLU A 196 5.83 -31.36 -2.79
CA GLU A 196 4.92 -31.23 -1.65
C GLU A 196 5.49 -30.34 -0.53
N ILE A 197 6.82 -30.11 -0.49
CA ILE A 197 7.51 -29.37 0.57
C ILE A 197 7.97 -27.97 0.13
N SER A 198 8.54 -27.82 -1.07
CA SER A 198 8.99 -26.51 -1.59
C SER A 198 9.12 -26.47 -3.11
N TYR A 199 8.59 -25.40 -3.73
CA TYR A 199 8.80 -25.10 -5.15
C TYR A 199 10.03 -24.21 -5.42
N THR A 200 10.80 -23.86 -4.38
CA THR A 200 11.94 -22.93 -4.46
C THR A 200 13.25 -23.66 -4.22
N VAL A 201 14.19 -23.54 -5.16
CA VAL A 201 15.55 -24.10 -5.07
C VAL A 201 16.53 -22.99 -4.75
N LYS A 202 17.28 -23.13 -3.65
CA LYS A 202 18.39 -22.22 -3.33
C LYS A 202 19.62 -22.65 -4.11
N THR A 203 20.06 -21.83 -5.06
CA THR A 203 21.19 -22.12 -5.95
C THR A 203 22.51 -21.52 -5.45
N HIS A 204 22.46 -20.35 -4.81
CA HIS A 204 23.64 -19.63 -4.34
C HIS A 204 23.43 -19.06 -2.93
N GLN A 205 24.52 -18.94 -2.18
CA GLN A 205 24.64 -18.22 -0.93
C GLN A 205 25.35 -16.89 -1.17
N HIS A 206 24.74 -15.81 -0.72
CA HIS A 206 25.31 -14.46 -0.84
C HIS A 206 26.21 -14.18 0.36
N VAL A 207 27.50 -14.00 0.12
CA VAL A 207 28.49 -13.69 1.16
C VAL A 207 29.04 -12.27 0.96
N PRO A 208 28.73 -11.31 1.84
CA PRO A 208 29.26 -9.94 1.73
C PRO A 208 30.79 -9.92 1.82
N TYR A 209 31.45 -9.36 0.80
CA TYR A 209 32.91 -9.20 0.77
C TYR A 209 33.36 -7.74 0.74
N SER A 210 32.47 -6.80 0.41
CA SER A 210 32.77 -5.37 0.51
C SER A 210 31.55 -4.54 0.80
N PHE A 211 31.78 -3.37 1.38
CA PHE A 211 30.76 -2.33 1.53
C PHE A 211 31.36 -0.96 1.22
N ALA A 212 30.49 -0.02 0.90
CA ALA A 212 30.80 1.39 0.95
C ALA A 212 29.64 2.15 1.59
N TYR A 213 29.97 3.23 2.28
CA TYR A 213 28.96 4.21 2.69
C TYR A 213 29.49 5.64 2.62
N TYR A 214 28.57 6.55 2.35
CA TYR A 214 28.78 7.98 2.37
C TYR A 214 27.89 8.62 3.42
N ILE A 215 28.51 9.29 4.39
CA ILE A 215 27.82 10.13 5.36
C ILE A 215 27.78 11.54 4.80
N LYS A 216 26.58 11.99 4.40
CA LYS A 216 26.34 13.35 3.94
C LYS A 216 25.98 14.25 5.12
N CYS A 217 26.73 15.34 5.29
CA CYS A 217 26.41 16.44 6.20
C CYS A 217 25.82 17.61 5.40
N ASP A 218 24.66 18.11 5.84
CA ASP A 218 23.92 19.17 5.14
C ASP A 218 24.45 20.58 5.40
N PHE A 219 24.88 20.86 6.64
CA PHE A 219 25.25 22.23 7.06
C PHE A 219 26.74 22.53 6.89
N ASP A 220 27.58 21.49 6.76
CA ASP A 220 29.01 21.61 6.53
C ASP A 220 29.53 20.43 5.71
N ASN A 221 29.76 20.67 4.41
CA ASN A 221 30.24 19.65 3.47
C ASN A 221 31.61 19.07 3.86
N SER A 222 32.43 19.77 4.67
CA SER A 222 33.72 19.25 5.13
C SER A 222 33.57 18.10 6.13
N GLN A 223 32.40 17.98 6.77
CA GLN A 223 32.07 16.86 7.66
C GLN A 223 31.53 15.63 6.92
N SER A 224 31.36 15.71 5.59
CA SER A 224 30.88 14.56 4.81
C SER A 224 32.03 13.58 4.53
N ILE A 225 31.81 12.29 4.81
CA ILE A 225 32.86 11.26 4.82
C ILE A 225 32.44 10.08 3.97
N PHE A 226 33.32 9.61 3.10
CA PHE A 226 33.18 8.34 2.38
C PHE A 226 34.10 7.29 3.01
N LYS A 227 33.57 6.08 3.22
CA LYS A 227 34.32 4.92 3.70
C LYS A 227 33.98 3.69 2.88
N THR A 228 34.96 2.82 2.70
CA THR A 228 34.81 1.54 2.02
C THR A 228 35.73 0.51 2.67
N PHE A 229 35.35 -0.75 2.56
CA PHE A 229 36.10 -1.89 3.05
C PHE A 229 35.90 -3.07 2.09
N ARG A 230 36.98 -3.81 1.84
CA ARG A 230 36.96 -5.10 1.13
C ARG A 230 37.68 -6.13 1.98
N GLY A 231 37.02 -7.24 2.28
CA GLY A 231 37.56 -8.33 3.09
C GLY A 231 36.47 -9.26 3.62
N PRO A 232 36.87 -10.35 4.31
CA PRO A 232 35.93 -11.22 5.01
C PRO A 232 35.19 -10.44 6.11
N ASP A 233 34.02 -10.96 6.52
CA ASP A 233 33.19 -10.37 7.58
C ASP A 233 32.78 -8.90 7.31
N ALA A 234 32.65 -8.50 6.05
CA ALA A 234 32.33 -7.12 5.67
C ALA A 234 31.08 -6.57 6.37
N HIS A 235 30.07 -7.41 6.62
CA HIS A 235 28.85 -7.04 7.34
C HIS A 235 29.11 -6.68 8.82
N LYS A 236 30.07 -7.32 9.51
CA LYS A 236 30.43 -6.99 10.91
C LYS A 236 31.17 -5.67 10.97
N VAL A 237 32.21 -5.55 10.14
CA VAL A 237 33.02 -4.32 10.02
C VAL A 237 32.14 -3.12 9.67
N PHE A 238 31.13 -3.32 8.80
CA PHE A 238 30.16 -2.29 8.46
C PHE A 238 29.40 -1.77 9.68
N ILE A 239 28.83 -2.66 10.50
CA ILE A 239 28.08 -2.26 11.70
C ILE A 239 28.99 -1.55 12.70
N ASP A 240 30.17 -2.09 12.99
CA ASP A 240 31.12 -1.49 13.93
C ASP A 240 31.53 -0.08 13.52
N TRP A 241 31.86 0.10 12.23
CA TRP A 241 32.27 1.40 11.69
C TRP A 241 31.13 2.40 11.67
N LEU A 242 29.94 1.97 11.21
CA LEU A 242 28.76 2.80 11.15
C LEU A 242 28.37 3.31 12.55
N GLU A 243 28.37 2.43 13.55
CA GLU A 243 28.08 2.81 14.92
C GLU A 243 29.09 3.77 15.51
N THR A 244 30.38 3.51 15.30
CA THR A 244 31.45 4.36 15.78
C THR A 244 31.31 5.77 15.19
N ASP A 245 31.06 5.87 13.89
CA ASP A 245 30.88 7.15 13.21
C ASP A 245 29.61 7.87 13.68
N CYS A 246 28.48 7.16 13.80
CA CYS A 246 27.23 7.74 14.27
C CYS A 246 27.30 8.18 15.75
N LYS A 247 27.99 7.42 16.62
CA LYS A 247 28.28 7.82 18.01
C LYS A 247 29.15 9.07 18.04
N SER A 248 30.16 9.16 17.18
CA SER A 248 31.00 10.37 17.04
C SER A 248 30.18 11.58 16.58
N ILE A 249 29.34 11.42 15.55
CA ILE A 249 28.45 12.47 15.05
C ILE A 249 27.52 12.97 16.16
N TYR A 250 26.92 12.04 16.91
CA TYR A 250 26.05 12.38 18.04
C TYR A 250 26.79 13.25 19.06
N ASN A 251 27.96 12.79 19.52
CA ASN A 251 28.74 13.47 20.55
C ASN A 251 29.26 14.84 20.11
N ARG A 252 29.62 14.99 18.83
CA ARG A 252 30.14 16.25 18.28
C ARG A 252 29.05 17.28 17.98
N PHE A 253 27.93 16.84 17.41
CA PHE A 253 26.95 17.76 16.79
C PHE A 253 25.54 17.67 17.37
N MET A 254 25.08 16.50 17.82
CA MET A 254 23.67 16.33 18.23
C MET A 254 23.46 16.46 19.73
N LYS A 255 24.49 16.17 20.53
CA LYS A 255 24.45 16.22 22.01
C LYS A 255 24.34 17.64 22.54
N ASN A 256 25.12 18.57 21.98
CA ASN A 256 25.21 19.95 22.45
C ASN A 256 24.52 20.91 21.49
N ILE A 257 23.64 21.76 22.01
CA ILE A 257 22.95 22.79 21.23
C ILE A 257 23.87 24.01 21.11
N VAL A 258 24.19 24.41 19.87
CA VAL A 258 24.91 25.66 19.59
C VAL A 258 24.01 26.83 19.94
N SER A 259 24.48 27.73 20.81
CA SER A 259 23.76 28.93 21.20
C SER A 259 23.48 29.84 20.00
N MET A 260 22.34 30.52 20.04
CA MET A 260 21.94 31.45 18.99
C MET A 260 22.97 32.57 18.82
N SER A 261 23.35 32.85 17.58
CA SER A 261 24.18 34.01 17.24
C SER A 261 23.41 35.31 17.50
N PRO A 262 24.08 36.42 17.84
CA PRO A 262 23.43 37.72 17.98
C PRO A 262 22.63 38.08 16.72
N LEU A 263 21.40 38.56 16.90
CA LEU A 263 20.56 38.99 15.78
C LEU A 263 21.12 40.31 15.20
N SER A 264 21.01 40.46 13.89
CA SER A 264 21.23 41.76 13.26
C SER A 264 20.04 42.70 13.53
N SER A 265 20.25 44.02 13.40
CA SER A 265 19.16 45.01 13.59
C SER A 265 17.96 44.77 12.65
N VAL A 266 18.20 44.20 11.46
CA VAL A 266 17.14 43.80 10.52
C VAL A 266 16.35 42.62 11.07
N GLN A 267 17.02 41.59 11.57
CA GLN A 267 16.38 40.40 12.14
C GLN A 267 15.60 40.72 13.42
N GLU A 268 16.08 41.66 14.22
CA GLU A 268 15.34 42.16 15.38
C GLU A 268 14.06 42.87 14.94
N ALA A 269 14.13 43.75 13.94
CA ALA A 269 12.95 44.42 13.40
C ALA A 269 11.94 43.40 12.84
N GLU A 270 12.40 42.42 12.06
CA GLU A 270 11.58 41.32 11.54
C GLU A 270 10.89 40.54 12.67
N PHE A 271 11.62 40.20 13.74
CA PHE A 271 11.06 39.50 14.90
C PHE A 271 9.90 40.28 15.53
N TYR A 272 10.04 41.60 15.70
CA TYR A 272 8.97 42.41 16.31
C TYR A 272 7.77 42.63 15.38
N GLN A 273 8.00 42.73 14.07
CA GLN A 273 6.96 42.94 13.06
C GLN A 273 6.20 41.65 12.71
N MET A 274 6.80 40.48 12.92
CA MET A 274 6.18 39.20 12.58
C MET A 274 4.90 38.94 13.38
N THR A 275 3.80 38.72 12.64
CA THR A 275 2.46 38.44 13.17
C THR A 275 2.14 36.94 13.23
N HIS A 276 2.93 36.10 12.54
CA HIS A 276 2.72 34.66 12.47
C HIS A 276 4.00 33.88 12.83
N CYS A 277 3.81 32.73 13.46
CA CYS A 277 4.86 31.76 13.77
C CYS A 277 5.38 31.11 12.49
N HIS A 278 6.69 31.15 12.24
CA HIS A 278 7.26 30.57 11.01
C HIS A 278 7.21 29.03 10.95
N ILE A 279 6.99 28.35 12.08
CA ILE A 279 6.96 26.88 12.18
C ILE A 279 5.57 26.36 11.83
N CYS A 280 4.57 26.77 12.61
CA CYS A 280 3.19 26.29 12.50
C CYS A 280 2.29 27.19 11.65
N GLU A 281 2.80 28.36 11.22
CA GLU A 281 2.09 29.34 10.36
C GLU A 281 0.84 29.97 11.00
N ARG A 282 0.57 29.57 12.25
CA ARG A 282 -0.07 30.27 13.40
C ARG A 282 -0.01 31.79 13.52
N PRO A 283 -1.07 32.62 13.48
CA PRO A 283 -0.98 33.95 14.10
C PRO A 283 -0.60 33.85 15.59
N PHE A 284 0.17 34.84 16.08
CA PHE A 284 0.44 35.00 17.51
C PHE A 284 -0.75 35.68 18.20
N ASN A 285 -1.30 35.06 19.24
CA ASN A 285 -2.31 35.69 20.09
C ASN A 285 -1.67 36.54 21.18
N VAL A 286 -2.47 37.38 21.85
CA VAL A 286 -2.00 38.27 22.94
C VAL A 286 -1.36 37.50 24.10
N GLU A 287 -1.82 36.27 24.35
CA GLU A 287 -1.31 35.39 25.42
C GLU A 287 -0.09 34.55 24.98
N ASP A 288 0.25 34.53 23.69
CA ASP A 288 1.33 33.68 23.18
C ASP A 288 2.70 34.28 23.47
N GLU A 289 3.58 33.50 24.11
CA GLU A 289 4.99 33.86 24.25
C GLU A 289 5.72 33.68 22.91
N ARG A 290 6.11 34.81 22.31
CA ARG A 290 6.90 34.86 21.09
C ARG A 290 8.38 34.69 21.40
N VAL A 291 8.98 33.61 20.89
CA VAL A 291 10.40 33.26 21.10
C VAL A 291 11.18 33.28 19.79
N ARG A 292 12.51 33.37 19.90
CA ARG A 292 13.44 33.37 18.76
C ARG A 292 13.93 31.94 18.49
N ASP A 293 13.45 31.34 17.40
CA ASP A 293 13.91 30.02 16.97
C ASP A 293 15.24 30.13 16.22
N HIS A 294 16.11 29.15 16.42
CA HIS A 294 17.41 29.10 15.77
C HIS A 294 17.84 27.67 15.46
N CYS A 295 18.80 27.56 14.55
CA CYS A 295 19.42 26.28 14.22
C CYS A 295 20.34 25.82 15.34
N HIS A 296 20.01 24.71 15.99
CA HIS A 296 20.81 24.12 17.08
C HIS A 296 22.20 23.62 16.65
N LEU A 297 22.47 23.54 15.35
CA LEU A 297 23.75 23.11 14.80
C LEU A 297 24.65 24.27 14.39
N THR A 298 24.07 25.41 13.99
CA THR A 298 24.82 26.54 13.43
C THR A 298 24.62 27.86 14.19
N GLY A 299 23.72 27.91 15.18
CA GLY A 299 23.35 29.13 15.91
C GLY A 299 22.53 30.14 15.11
N LYS A 300 22.26 29.91 13.83
CA LYS A 300 21.60 30.89 12.94
C LYS A 300 20.11 31.05 13.29
N TYR A 301 19.66 32.30 13.45
CA TYR A 301 18.26 32.64 13.63
C TYR A 301 17.41 32.20 12.43
N ARG A 302 16.24 31.62 12.71
CA ARG A 302 15.30 31.10 11.69
C ARG A 302 14.01 31.90 11.61
N GLY A 303 13.53 32.41 12.74
CA GLY A 303 12.31 33.22 12.78
C GLY A 303 11.62 33.25 14.15
N ALA A 304 10.57 34.06 14.23
CA ALA A 304 9.70 34.11 15.40
C ALA A 304 8.86 32.83 15.47
N ALA A 305 8.73 32.26 16.66
CA ALA A 305 7.96 31.04 16.90
C ALA A 305 7.18 31.09 18.22
N HIS A 306 6.13 30.27 18.33
CA HIS A 306 5.53 29.97 19.63
C HIS A 306 6.55 29.22 20.50
N SER A 307 6.57 29.49 21.80
CA SER A 307 7.41 28.78 22.78
C SER A 307 7.33 27.25 22.64
N VAL A 308 6.11 26.69 22.54
CA VAL A 308 5.89 25.24 22.34
C VAL A 308 6.35 24.76 20.95
N CYS A 309 6.21 25.58 19.90
CA CYS A 309 6.67 25.21 18.57
C CYS A 309 8.19 25.09 18.52
N ASN A 310 8.90 26.10 19.04
CA ASN A 310 10.36 26.11 19.17
C ASN A 310 10.87 24.88 19.95
N LEU A 311 10.21 24.52 21.06
CA LEU A 311 10.59 23.34 21.85
C LEU A 311 10.43 22.00 21.12
N ASN A 312 9.54 21.92 20.13
CA ASN A 312 9.24 20.69 19.39
C ASN A 312 9.88 20.63 18.00
N PHE A 313 10.37 21.76 17.51
CA PHE A 313 11.05 21.91 16.22
C PHE A 313 12.56 21.66 16.38
N LYS A 314 12.88 20.43 16.80
CA LYS A 314 14.25 20.00 17.11
C LYS A 314 14.80 19.08 16.03
N VAL A 315 16.12 19.08 15.91
CA VAL A 315 16.85 18.10 15.11
C VAL A 315 16.41 16.69 15.55
N PRO A 316 16.03 15.81 14.60
CA PRO A 316 15.58 14.48 14.95
C PRO A 316 16.68 13.67 15.65
N ASN A 317 16.32 12.93 16.71
CA ASN A 317 17.23 11.97 17.36
C ASN A 317 17.29 10.64 16.59
N PHE A 318 17.57 10.71 15.28
CA PHE A 318 17.84 9.56 14.43
C PHE A 318 18.71 9.95 13.24
N ILE A 319 19.45 8.98 12.69
CA ILE A 319 20.18 9.09 11.42
C ILE A 319 19.58 8.08 10.43
N PRO A 320 19.05 8.52 9.28
CA PRO A 320 18.60 7.63 8.22
C PRO A 320 19.79 7.04 7.45
N VAL A 321 19.70 5.75 7.17
CA VAL A 321 20.67 4.96 6.39
C VAL A 321 19.94 4.38 5.19
N PHE A 322 20.24 4.88 4.00
CA PHE A 322 19.61 4.50 2.74
C PHE A 322 20.42 3.45 2.00
N PHE A 323 19.73 2.38 1.64
CA PHE A 323 20.15 1.40 0.64
C PHE A 323 19.17 1.47 -0.55
N HIS A 324 19.58 1.03 -1.73
CA HIS A 324 18.71 0.98 -2.89
C HIS A 324 18.16 -0.43 -3.10
N ASN A 325 16.83 -0.61 -2.99
CA ASN A 325 16.16 -1.91 -3.08
C ASN A 325 16.46 -2.87 -1.90
N MET A 326 16.76 -2.30 -0.73
CA MET A 326 17.08 -2.99 0.52
C MET A 326 16.04 -4.05 0.93
N SER A 327 14.75 -3.75 0.72
CA SER A 327 13.64 -4.59 1.22
C SER A 327 13.62 -5.99 0.60
N ASN A 328 14.30 -6.18 -0.53
CA ASN A 328 14.30 -7.43 -1.29
C ASN A 328 15.64 -8.18 -1.23
N PHE A 329 16.75 -7.51 -0.87
CA PHE A 329 18.10 -8.06 -1.03
C PHE A 329 18.98 -7.78 0.20
N ASP A 330 19.43 -6.54 0.39
CA ASP A 330 20.52 -6.21 1.32
C ASP A 330 20.20 -6.50 2.79
N SER A 331 18.93 -6.36 3.17
CA SER A 331 18.54 -6.52 4.58
C SER A 331 18.90 -7.89 5.15
N HIS A 332 18.88 -8.95 4.34
CA HIS A 332 19.24 -10.29 4.82
C HIS A 332 20.74 -10.46 5.11
N LEU A 333 21.58 -9.60 4.55
CA LEU A 333 23.04 -9.69 4.66
C LEU A 333 23.57 -9.28 6.04
N PHE A 334 22.98 -8.26 6.65
CA PHE A 334 23.47 -7.68 7.90
C PHE A 334 22.43 -7.66 9.04
N ILE A 335 21.17 -8.04 8.80
CA ILE A 335 20.16 -8.07 9.86
C ILE A 335 20.53 -9.02 11.00
N LYS A 336 21.20 -10.14 10.67
CA LYS A 336 21.71 -11.08 11.68
C LYS A 336 22.67 -10.37 12.60
N GLU A 337 23.62 -9.64 12.04
CA GLU A 337 24.65 -8.90 12.79
C GLU A 337 24.08 -7.72 13.59
N LEU A 338 23.11 -7.00 13.03
CA LEU A 338 22.36 -5.97 13.76
C LEU A 338 21.67 -6.52 15.02
N ALA A 339 21.43 -7.82 15.06
CA ALA A 339 20.73 -8.52 16.12
C ALA A 339 21.66 -9.31 17.07
N VAL A 340 22.97 -9.37 16.81
CA VAL A 340 23.94 -10.08 17.68
C VAL A 340 24.13 -9.35 19.02
N GLU A 341 23.97 -8.04 19.05
CA GLU A 341 24.17 -7.24 20.27
C GLU A 341 22.88 -7.13 21.12
N GLU A 342 23.04 -6.95 22.44
CA GLU A 342 21.91 -6.82 23.40
C GLU A 342 20.98 -5.61 23.13
N GLU A 343 21.37 -4.74 22.20
CA GLU A 343 20.65 -3.53 21.82
C GLU A 343 19.25 -3.79 21.27
N ARG A 344 18.43 -2.73 21.21
CA ARG A 344 17.04 -2.83 20.76
C ARG A 344 16.96 -2.69 19.24
N LEU A 345 16.22 -3.59 18.59
CA LEU A 345 15.90 -3.55 17.17
C LEU A 345 14.38 -3.48 16.99
N ASP A 346 13.87 -2.39 16.39
CA ASP A 346 12.47 -2.27 16.01
C ASP A 346 12.31 -2.52 14.49
N VAL A 347 11.22 -3.18 14.09
CA VAL A 347 10.95 -3.49 12.68
C VAL A 347 9.57 -3.04 12.23
N ILE A 348 9.47 -2.63 10.97
CA ILE A 348 8.20 -2.38 10.27
C ILE A 348 8.06 -3.47 9.21
N PRO A 349 7.39 -4.60 9.51
CA PRO A 349 7.31 -5.73 8.59
C PRO A 349 6.25 -5.49 7.50
N GLN A 350 6.53 -5.96 6.29
CA GLN A 350 5.51 -6.13 5.25
C GLN A 350 4.98 -7.57 5.26
N ASN A 351 5.89 -8.55 5.32
CA ASN A 351 5.60 -9.96 5.51
C ASN A 351 6.72 -10.60 6.36
N LYS A 352 6.81 -11.94 6.38
CA LYS A 352 7.83 -12.66 7.16
C LYS A 352 9.26 -12.41 6.69
N GLU A 353 9.47 -12.10 5.42
CA GLU A 353 10.79 -12.01 4.78
C GLU A 353 11.16 -10.58 4.39
N ARG A 354 10.15 -9.75 4.06
CA ARG A 354 10.32 -8.38 3.60
C ARG A 354 9.90 -7.39 4.68
N TYR A 355 10.80 -6.45 4.94
CA TYR A 355 10.61 -5.39 5.92
C TYR A 355 10.66 -4.03 5.22
N ILE A 356 9.80 -3.11 5.65
CA ILE A 356 9.76 -1.73 5.17
C ILE A 356 10.95 -0.95 5.74
N SER A 357 11.31 -1.20 7.01
CA SER A 357 12.43 -0.55 7.70
C SER A 357 12.81 -1.30 8.97
N PHE A 358 14.08 -1.16 9.36
CA PHE A 358 14.62 -1.57 10.66
C PHE A 358 15.16 -0.35 11.38
N THR A 359 15.04 -0.30 12.71
CA THR A 359 15.60 0.76 13.54
C THR A 359 16.46 0.14 14.64
N LYS A 360 17.78 0.35 14.56
CA LYS A 360 18.74 -0.02 15.63
C LYS A 360 18.89 1.14 16.61
N TYR A 361 18.94 0.83 17.90
CA TYR A 361 19.08 1.79 18.98
C TYR A 361 20.47 1.67 19.60
N ILE A 362 21.36 2.59 19.24
CA ILE A 362 22.74 2.60 19.71
C ILE A 362 22.86 3.42 20.99
N MET A 363 23.51 2.89 22.02
CA MET A 363 23.74 3.63 23.26
C MET A 363 24.78 4.75 23.05
N VAL A 364 24.46 5.97 23.47
CA VAL A 364 25.31 7.17 23.26
C VAL A 364 25.66 7.93 24.55
N GLY A 365 25.10 7.52 25.69
CA GLY A 365 25.47 8.05 27.00
C GLY A 365 24.52 7.63 28.12
N ASP A 366 24.88 8.00 29.34
CA ASP A 366 24.08 7.83 30.56
C ASP A 366 23.65 9.20 31.10
N ASP A 367 22.39 9.34 31.50
CA ASP A 367 21.90 10.53 32.20
C ASP A 367 22.24 10.42 33.70
N ASN A 368 23.14 11.29 34.17
CA ASN A 368 23.64 11.33 35.55
C ASN A 368 22.94 12.43 36.37
N ASP A 369 21.62 12.53 36.29
CA ASP A 369 20.83 13.36 37.20
C ASP A 369 20.75 12.64 38.57
N GLN A 370 21.36 13.23 39.62
CA GLN A 370 21.48 12.62 40.95
C GLN A 370 20.13 12.29 41.64
N GLU A 371 19.00 12.78 41.12
CA GLU A 371 17.65 12.57 41.66
C GLU A 371 16.76 11.65 40.81
N LYS A 372 17.17 11.25 39.60
CA LYS A 372 16.39 10.38 38.71
C LYS A 372 17.13 9.05 38.47
N ARG A 373 16.39 7.95 38.37
CA ARG A 373 16.94 6.65 37.97
C ARG A 373 17.79 6.83 36.70
N GLN A 374 19.03 6.32 36.70
CA GLN A 374 19.94 6.28 35.54
C GLN A 374 19.18 5.92 34.26
N GLN A 375 19.06 6.87 33.34
CA GLN A 375 18.37 6.67 32.08
C GLN A 375 19.40 6.65 30.95
N LYS A 376 19.54 5.48 30.31
CA LYS A 376 20.40 5.32 29.12
C LYS A 376 19.85 6.13 27.95
N ILE A 377 20.72 6.89 27.28
CA ILE A 377 20.40 7.69 26.11
C ILE A 377 20.75 6.90 24.85
N PHE A 378 19.81 6.83 23.90
CA PHE A 378 19.98 6.10 22.65
C PHE A 378 19.82 7.00 21.42
N LEU A 379 20.67 6.81 20.42
CA LEU A 379 20.48 7.32 19.07
C LEU A 379 19.85 6.23 18.20
N LYS A 380 18.98 6.61 17.27
CA LYS A 380 18.29 5.67 16.38
C LYS A 380 18.93 5.66 14.99
N LEU A 381 19.35 4.52 14.49
CA LEU A 381 19.75 4.32 13.10
C LEU A 381 18.56 3.72 12.34
N ARG A 382 18.02 4.46 11.36
CA ARG A 382 16.85 4.02 10.58
C ARG A 382 17.30 3.53 9.22
N PHE A 383 17.26 2.22 9.00
CA PHE A 383 17.55 1.62 7.71
C PHE A 383 16.33 1.76 6.81
N LEU A 384 16.51 2.43 5.67
CA LEU A 384 15.47 2.84 4.74
C LEU A 384 15.82 2.38 3.33
N ASP A 385 14.77 2.08 2.57
CA ASP A 385 14.87 1.68 1.18
C ASP A 385 14.52 2.86 0.27
N SER A 386 15.52 3.38 -0.45
CA SER A 386 15.33 4.49 -1.40
C SER A 386 14.37 4.12 -2.54
N PHE A 387 14.22 2.83 -2.89
CA PHE A 387 13.29 2.36 -3.92
C PHE A 387 11.82 2.59 -3.51
N ARG A 388 11.53 2.67 -2.21
CA ARG A 388 10.19 3.03 -1.70
C ARG A 388 9.84 4.52 -1.84
N PHE A 389 10.81 5.34 -2.23
CA PHE A 389 10.62 6.74 -2.60
C PHE A 389 10.68 6.91 -4.13
N MET A 390 11.61 6.19 -4.77
CA MET A 390 11.90 6.28 -6.20
C MET A 390 11.90 4.87 -6.80
N ALA A 391 10.72 4.42 -7.25
CA ALA A 391 10.50 3.05 -7.73
C ALA A 391 11.07 2.80 -9.15
N SER A 392 12.36 3.04 -9.32
CA SER A 392 13.13 2.81 -10.55
C SER A 392 14.54 2.38 -10.19
N SER A 393 15.21 1.66 -11.08
CA SER A 393 16.60 1.23 -10.89
C SER A 393 17.55 2.42 -10.82
N LEU A 394 18.61 2.32 -10.02
CA LEU A 394 19.67 3.33 -9.94
C LEU A 394 20.25 3.74 -11.32
N ASP A 395 20.37 2.80 -12.26
CA ASP A 395 20.81 3.10 -13.65
C ASP A 395 19.90 4.15 -14.31
N LYS A 396 18.60 3.86 -14.41
CA LYS A 396 17.62 4.83 -14.93
C LYS A 396 17.60 6.14 -14.14
N LEU A 397 17.79 6.10 -12.82
CA LEU A 397 17.77 7.32 -12.00
C LEU A 397 18.99 8.21 -12.26
N SER A 398 20.19 7.62 -12.31
CA SER A 398 21.44 8.35 -12.57
C SER A 398 21.48 8.99 -13.96
N GLN A 399 20.92 8.33 -14.98
CA GLN A 399 20.80 8.87 -16.34
C GLN A 399 19.93 10.14 -16.43
N ASN A 400 18.98 10.34 -15.50
CA ASN A 400 18.11 11.51 -15.48
C ASN A 400 18.76 12.75 -14.84
N LEU A 401 19.89 12.60 -14.15
CA LEU A 401 20.60 13.74 -13.61
C LEU A 401 21.25 14.55 -14.75
N THR A 402 21.66 15.77 -14.47
CA THR A 402 22.60 16.56 -15.28
C THR A 402 24.00 16.52 -14.68
N SER A 403 25.02 16.93 -15.43
CA SER A 403 26.41 16.95 -14.92
C SER A 403 26.57 17.86 -13.70
N GLN A 404 25.74 18.90 -13.58
CA GLN A 404 25.72 19.82 -12.43
C GLN A 404 25.05 19.20 -11.19
N GLN A 405 24.13 18.26 -11.38
CA GLN A 405 23.42 17.57 -10.31
C GLN A 405 24.25 16.44 -9.68
N CYS A 406 25.28 15.94 -10.38
CA CYS A 406 26.21 14.93 -9.88
C CYS A 406 27.35 15.54 -9.06
N ARG A 407 27.00 16.17 -7.92
CA ARG A 407 27.91 16.97 -7.10
C ARG A 407 28.91 16.09 -6.36
N GLU A 408 28.44 15.02 -5.74
CA GLU A 408 29.26 14.12 -4.94
C GLU A 408 30.13 13.23 -5.81
N VAL A 409 29.61 12.73 -6.95
CA VAL A 409 30.43 12.02 -7.94
C VAL A 409 31.59 12.90 -8.43
N ARG A 410 31.30 14.15 -8.82
CA ARG A 410 32.33 15.10 -9.31
C ARG A 410 33.41 15.42 -8.27
N LYS A 411 33.06 15.41 -6.97
CA LYS A 411 34.01 15.62 -5.87
C LYS A 411 35.07 14.51 -5.80
N TYR A 412 34.68 13.26 -6.05
CA TYR A 412 35.60 12.11 -5.98
C TYR A 412 36.25 11.76 -7.32
N PHE A 413 35.66 12.18 -8.43
CA PHE A 413 36.15 11.97 -9.79
C PHE A 413 36.19 13.31 -10.53
N PRO A 414 37.18 14.18 -10.23
CA PRO A 414 37.26 15.52 -10.81
C PRO A 414 37.78 15.54 -12.25
N ASN A 415 38.43 14.46 -12.70
CA ASN A 415 38.86 14.31 -14.09
C ASN A 415 37.64 14.14 -14.99
N GLU A 416 37.54 14.93 -16.07
CA GLU A 416 36.35 14.94 -16.94
C GLU A 416 36.11 13.61 -17.68
N GLU A 417 37.16 12.87 -18.04
CA GLU A 417 37.00 11.56 -18.69
C GLU A 417 36.51 10.50 -17.68
N GLU A 418 37.08 10.48 -16.47
CA GLU A 418 36.62 9.62 -15.38
C GLU A 418 35.17 9.93 -14.98
N PHE A 419 34.85 11.21 -14.83
CA PHE A 419 33.52 11.68 -14.46
C PHE A 419 32.46 11.26 -15.48
N LYS A 420 32.73 11.42 -16.79
CA LYS A 420 31.77 11.03 -17.85
C LYS A 420 31.41 9.56 -17.77
N VAL A 421 32.38 8.69 -17.45
CA VAL A 421 32.18 7.24 -17.41
C VAL A 421 31.48 6.82 -16.11
N ILE A 422 31.90 7.35 -14.95
CA ILE A 422 31.36 7.00 -13.62
C ILE A 422 29.95 7.55 -13.37
N ARG A 423 29.56 8.59 -14.10
CA ARG A 423 28.21 9.17 -14.00
C ARG A 423 27.09 8.21 -14.45
N MET A 424 27.44 7.11 -15.13
CA MET A 424 26.53 6.04 -15.50
C MET A 424 26.70 4.86 -14.54
N LYS A 425 25.64 4.07 -14.32
CA LYS A 425 25.78 2.85 -13.53
C LYS A 425 26.82 1.93 -14.17
N GLY A 426 27.75 1.44 -13.34
CA GLY A 426 28.78 0.51 -13.76
C GLY A 426 28.22 -0.84 -14.19
N VAL A 427 29.09 -1.73 -14.64
CA VAL A 427 28.74 -3.10 -15.01
C VAL A 427 29.60 -4.02 -14.16
N PHE A 428 29.02 -5.04 -13.53
CA PHE A 428 29.78 -5.96 -12.70
C PHE A 428 29.43 -7.43 -13.02
N PRO A 429 30.43 -8.34 -13.11
CA PRO A 429 30.21 -9.74 -13.47
C PRO A 429 29.79 -10.57 -12.25
N TYR A 430 28.58 -10.34 -11.73
CA TYR A 430 28.09 -10.96 -10.49
C TYR A 430 28.22 -12.50 -10.45
N SER A 431 27.79 -13.19 -11.51
CA SER A 431 27.84 -14.66 -11.58
C SER A 431 29.26 -15.23 -11.69
N TYR A 432 30.25 -14.42 -12.09
CA TYR A 432 31.65 -14.86 -12.17
C TYR A 432 32.35 -14.80 -10.80
N VAL A 433 31.90 -13.91 -9.90
CA VAL A 433 32.51 -13.70 -8.58
C VAL A 433 31.89 -14.68 -7.59
N ASP A 434 32.32 -15.94 -7.69
CA ASP A 434 31.85 -17.08 -6.89
C ASP A 434 32.73 -17.41 -5.67
N SER A 435 33.90 -16.77 -5.55
CA SER A 435 34.84 -16.95 -4.45
C SER A 435 35.73 -15.72 -4.26
N PHE A 436 36.33 -15.57 -3.08
CA PHE A 436 37.28 -14.48 -2.79
C PHE A 436 38.47 -14.47 -3.76
N SER A 437 38.94 -15.65 -4.20
CA SER A 437 40.08 -15.75 -5.12
C SER A 437 39.85 -15.08 -6.48
N LYS A 438 38.59 -14.99 -6.94
CA LYS A 438 38.24 -14.29 -8.18
C LYS A 438 38.50 -12.80 -8.11
N LEU A 439 38.49 -12.21 -6.92
CA LEU A 439 38.80 -10.79 -6.73
C LEU A 439 40.28 -10.49 -6.99
N ASP A 440 41.16 -11.50 -6.92
CA ASP A 440 42.59 -11.37 -7.21
C ASP A 440 42.90 -11.52 -8.72
N ASP A 441 41.89 -11.78 -9.56
CA ASP A 441 42.07 -11.92 -11.01
C ASP A 441 42.65 -10.63 -11.60
N THR A 442 43.80 -10.76 -12.26
CA THR A 442 44.56 -9.61 -12.80
C THR A 442 44.08 -9.11 -14.15
N LYS A 443 42.95 -9.64 -14.64
CA LYS A 443 42.33 -9.28 -15.91
C LYS A 443 40.82 -9.24 -15.74
N LEU A 444 40.17 -8.32 -16.44
CA LEU A 444 38.72 -8.32 -16.53
C LEU A 444 38.25 -9.62 -17.22
N PRO A 445 37.20 -10.30 -16.70
CA PRO A 445 36.68 -11.52 -17.30
C PRO A 445 36.30 -11.33 -18.79
N PRO A 446 36.35 -12.40 -19.60
CA PRO A 446 35.81 -12.37 -20.95
C PRO A 446 34.31 -12.05 -20.93
N ILE A 447 33.75 -11.63 -22.06
CA ILE A 447 32.33 -11.22 -22.16
C ILE A 447 31.36 -12.29 -21.67
N ASP A 448 31.68 -13.57 -21.86
CA ASP A 448 30.87 -14.71 -21.38
C ASP A 448 30.82 -14.77 -19.84
N GLY A 449 31.83 -14.25 -19.14
CA GLY A 449 31.86 -14.13 -17.68
C GLY A 449 30.87 -13.09 -17.14
N PHE A 450 30.28 -12.25 -17.99
CA PHE A 450 29.24 -11.29 -17.60
C PHE A 450 27.82 -11.83 -17.82
N TYR A 451 27.68 -13.14 -18.10
CA TYR A 451 26.36 -13.76 -18.23
C TYR A 451 25.55 -13.65 -16.94
N ASN A 452 24.31 -13.16 -17.05
CA ASN A 452 23.42 -13.00 -15.91
C ASN A 452 22.57 -14.26 -15.72
N GLU A 453 22.90 -15.09 -14.73
CA GLU A 453 22.16 -16.33 -14.47
C GLU A 453 20.71 -16.10 -14.03
N LEU A 454 20.44 -15.00 -13.31
CA LEU A 454 19.09 -14.67 -12.81
C LEU A 454 18.13 -14.31 -13.96
N ARG A 455 18.62 -13.58 -14.96
CA ARG A 455 17.83 -13.18 -16.15
C ARG A 455 17.99 -14.15 -17.32
N LYS A 456 18.99 -15.02 -17.28
CA LYS A 456 19.42 -15.89 -18.39
C LYS A 456 19.72 -15.07 -19.66
N GLU A 457 20.47 -13.99 -19.48
CA GLU A 457 20.77 -13.02 -20.53
C GLU A 457 22.28 -12.76 -20.59
N ALA A 458 22.82 -12.68 -21.82
CA ALA A 458 24.18 -12.20 -22.05
C ALA A 458 24.24 -10.67 -21.94
N ILE A 459 25.40 -10.15 -21.54
CA ILE A 459 25.65 -8.70 -21.55
C ILE A 459 25.63 -8.14 -22.98
N LYS A 460 25.23 -6.88 -23.13
CA LYS A 460 25.35 -6.16 -24.40
C LYS A 460 26.81 -5.78 -24.68
N GLN A 461 27.22 -5.86 -25.94
CA GLN A 461 28.57 -5.52 -26.38
C GLN A 461 29.05 -4.15 -25.89
N GLY A 462 28.22 -3.10 -26.03
CA GLY A 462 28.57 -1.75 -25.58
C GLY A 462 28.73 -1.60 -24.06
N ASP A 463 28.01 -2.40 -23.26
CA ASP A 463 28.16 -2.39 -21.80
C ASP A 463 29.49 -3.07 -21.38
N TYR A 464 29.90 -4.13 -22.09
CA TYR A 464 31.20 -4.78 -21.89
C TYR A 464 32.38 -3.88 -22.31
N GLU A 465 32.26 -3.18 -23.45
CA GLU A 465 33.26 -2.19 -23.88
C GLU A 465 33.41 -1.04 -22.87
N ARG A 466 32.31 -0.60 -22.25
CA ARG A 466 32.37 0.37 -21.16
C ARG A 466 33.09 -0.20 -19.94
N ALA A 467 32.85 -1.47 -19.57
CA ALA A 467 33.55 -2.12 -18.48
C ALA A 467 35.08 -2.17 -18.73
N LEU A 468 35.50 -2.50 -19.95
CA LEU A 468 36.90 -2.44 -20.38
C LEU A 468 37.47 -1.01 -20.32
N ASN A 469 36.69 -0.02 -20.74
CA ASN A 469 37.10 1.38 -20.64
C ASN A 469 37.35 1.79 -19.19
N VAL A 470 36.44 1.48 -18.27
CA VAL A 470 36.61 1.72 -16.83
C VAL A 470 37.87 1.03 -16.30
N TRP A 471 38.04 -0.26 -16.59
CA TRP A 471 39.22 -1.02 -16.17
C TRP A 471 40.53 -0.34 -16.57
N ASN A 472 40.62 0.08 -17.84
CA ASN A 472 41.81 0.71 -18.40
C ASN A 472 42.01 2.14 -17.89
N LEU A 473 40.94 2.93 -17.82
CA LEU A 473 40.98 4.34 -17.41
C LEU A 473 41.45 4.49 -15.96
N PHE A 474 40.93 3.65 -15.08
CA PHE A 474 41.31 3.62 -13.67
C PHE A 474 42.53 2.76 -13.37
N LYS A 475 43.12 2.12 -14.40
CA LYS A 475 44.32 1.27 -14.30
C LYS A 475 44.16 0.17 -13.24
N CYS A 476 42.99 -0.47 -13.21
CA CYS A 476 42.70 -1.56 -12.30
C CYS A 476 43.71 -2.71 -12.52
N GLN A 477 44.33 -3.17 -11.44
CA GLN A 477 45.27 -4.30 -11.45
C GLN A 477 44.57 -5.62 -11.13
N THR A 478 43.46 -5.56 -10.38
CA THR A 478 42.69 -6.73 -9.93
C THR A 478 41.19 -6.51 -10.08
N LEU A 479 40.42 -7.59 -10.16
CA LEU A 479 38.95 -7.54 -10.18
C LEU A 479 38.38 -6.93 -8.89
N GLY A 480 39.07 -7.10 -7.77
CA GLY A 480 38.76 -6.42 -6.52
C GLY A 480 38.83 -4.91 -6.66
N GLU A 481 39.91 -4.35 -7.21
CA GLU A 481 40.02 -2.89 -7.41
C GLU A 481 38.94 -2.34 -8.34
N TYR A 482 38.58 -3.11 -9.37
CA TYR A 482 37.44 -2.79 -10.23
C TYR A 482 36.12 -2.78 -9.45
N SER A 483 35.92 -3.77 -8.57
CA SER A 483 34.77 -3.82 -7.66
C SER A 483 34.70 -2.63 -6.71
N ASP A 484 35.82 -2.17 -6.16
CA ASP A 484 35.84 -1.02 -5.24
C ASP A 484 35.36 0.26 -5.95
N ILE A 485 35.78 0.45 -7.21
CA ILE A 485 35.37 1.59 -8.04
C ILE A 485 33.88 1.49 -8.39
N TYR A 486 33.42 0.29 -8.76
CA TYR A 486 32.00 0.01 -9.03
C TYR A 486 31.13 0.38 -7.82
N LEU A 487 31.47 -0.14 -6.64
CA LEU A 487 30.71 0.08 -5.41
C LEU A 487 30.75 1.55 -4.97
N LYS A 488 31.92 2.20 -5.09
CA LYS A 488 32.06 3.64 -4.83
C LYS A 488 31.18 4.48 -5.75
N SER A 489 31.14 4.14 -7.04
CA SER A 489 30.28 4.78 -8.02
C SER A 489 28.81 4.65 -7.63
N ASP A 490 28.36 3.44 -7.30
CA ASP A 490 26.96 3.18 -6.95
C ASP A 490 26.49 3.97 -5.71
N VAL A 491 27.30 4.01 -4.64
CA VAL A 491 26.97 4.79 -3.43
C VAL A 491 26.93 6.30 -3.70
N LEU A 492 27.87 6.83 -4.50
CA LEU A 492 27.91 8.25 -4.83
C LEU A 492 26.77 8.65 -5.77
N LEU A 493 26.43 7.80 -6.76
CA LEU A 493 25.27 7.99 -7.62
C LEU A 493 23.97 7.97 -6.83
N LEU A 494 23.82 7.02 -5.91
CA LEU A 494 22.66 6.96 -5.01
C LEU A 494 22.55 8.24 -4.18
N THR A 495 23.66 8.71 -3.63
CA THR A 495 23.73 9.97 -2.88
C THR A 495 23.24 11.14 -3.72
N ASP A 496 23.81 11.33 -4.92
CA ASP A 496 23.42 12.45 -5.80
C ASP A 496 21.95 12.34 -6.20
N VAL A 497 21.48 11.16 -6.59
CA VAL A 497 20.06 10.93 -6.95
C VAL A 497 19.13 11.30 -5.79
N PHE A 498 19.41 10.80 -4.57
CA PHE A 498 18.52 11.02 -3.43
C PHE A 498 18.59 12.45 -2.89
N GLU A 499 19.75 13.10 -2.87
CA GLU A 499 19.87 14.51 -2.46
C GLU A 499 19.19 15.45 -3.47
N ASN A 500 19.24 15.18 -4.77
CA ASN A 500 18.45 15.94 -5.75
C ASN A 500 16.95 15.73 -5.53
N PHE A 501 16.52 14.49 -5.32
CA PHE A 501 15.13 14.18 -4.96
C PHE A 501 14.67 14.92 -3.69
N ARG A 502 15.54 14.99 -2.70
CA ARG A 502 15.33 15.69 -1.45
C ARG A 502 15.17 17.20 -1.64
N GLU A 503 15.99 17.81 -2.49
CA GLU A 503 15.85 19.22 -2.88
C GLU A 503 14.50 19.48 -3.55
N VAL A 504 14.08 18.63 -4.49
CA VAL A 504 12.76 18.74 -5.16
C VAL A 504 11.61 18.69 -4.14
N CYS A 505 11.66 17.77 -3.18
CA CYS A 505 10.63 17.66 -2.13
C CYS A 505 10.58 18.87 -1.22
N LEU A 506 11.74 19.39 -0.80
CA LEU A 506 11.84 20.57 0.05
C LEU A 506 11.33 21.83 -0.68
N GLN A 507 11.70 22.01 -1.95
CA GLN A 507 11.24 23.15 -2.75
C GLN A 507 9.74 23.08 -3.06
N THR A 508 9.20 21.88 -3.30
CA THR A 508 7.80 21.73 -3.72
C THR A 508 6.83 21.66 -2.54
N TYR A 509 7.17 20.90 -1.50
CA TYR A 509 6.28 20.64 -0.36
C TYR A 509 6.77 21.24 0.95
N GLY A 510 8.03 21.68 1.03
CA GLY A 510 8.65 22.14 2.28
C GLY A 510 8.70 21.02 3.33
N LEU A 511 8.92 19.78 2.90
CA LEU A 511 9.02 18.59 3.74
C LEU A 511 10.25 17.78 3.30
N ASP A 512 11.04 17.31 4.28
CA ASP A 512 12.22 16.51 3.99
C ASP A 512 11.85 15.02 3.89
N PRO A 513 12.07 14.33 2.74
CA PRO A 513 11.81 12.90 2.61
C PRO A 513 12.59 12.05 3.62
N CYS A 514 13.74 12.50 4.10
CA CYS A 514 14.54 11.80 5.12
C CYS A 514 13.82 11.66 6.48
N GLN A 515 12.74 12.42 6.70
CA GLN A 515 11.90 12.32 7.89
C GLN A 515 10.85 11.19 7.81
N TYR A 516 10.67 10.60 6.62
CA TYR A 516 9.64 9.63 6.31
C TYR A 516 10.24 8.24 6.07
N PHE A 517 9.38 7.22 6.11
CA PHE A 517 9.77 5.84 5.78
C PHE A 517 9.46 5.46 4.33
N THR A 518 8.52 6.17 3.67
CA THR A 518 8.03 5.83 2.32
C THR A 518 7.48 7.08 1.62
N ALA A 519 7.47 7.11 0.28
CA ALA A 519 6.82 8.17 -0.49
C ALA A 519 5.32 8.35 -0.18
N PRO A 520 4.51 7.28 0.02
CA PRO A 520 3.11 7.44 0.40
C PRO A 520 2.88 8.21 1.71
N SER A 521 3.74 8.02 2.71
CA SER A 521 3.64 8.80 3.95
C SER A 521 4.02 10.26 3.75
N LEU A 522 5.02 10.55 2.90
CA LEU A 522 5.41 11.91 2.53
C LEU A 522 4.30 12.62 1.75
N SER A 523 3.74 11.94 0.74
CA SER A 523 2.66 12.45 -0.12
C SER A 523 1.42 12.81 0.69
N PHE A 524 1.00 11.96 1.63
CA PHE A 524 -0.18 12.23 2.44
C PHE A 524 0.00 13.44 3.37
N ASP A 525 1.18 13.57 4.01
CA ASP A 525 1.50 14.76 4.80
C ASP A 525 1.59 16.02 3.93
N ALA A 526 2.18 15.91 2.73
CA ALA A 526 2.25 17.00 1.77
C ALA A 526 0.86 17.46 1.35
N ALA A 527 -0.05 16.53 1.06
CA ALA A 527 -1.44 16.85 0.72
C ALA A 527 -2.16 17.55 1.88
N LEU A 528 -2.06 17.06 3.12
CA LEU A 528 -2.65 17.71 4.29
C LEU A 528 -2.05 19.11 4.53
N LYS A 529 -0.74 19.28 4.33
CA LYS A 529 -0.06 20.56 4.51
C LYS A 529 -0.43 21.58 3.43
N THR A 530 -0.42 21.18 2.17
CA THR A 530 -0.74 22.06 1.02
C THR A 530 -2.20 22.52 1.05
N THR A 531 -3.10 21.68 1.53
CA THR A 531 -4.55 21.96 1.54
C THR A 531 -5.03 22.58 2.85
N SER A 532 -4.24 22.47 3.92
CA SER A 532 -4.62 22.87 5.29
C SER A 532 -5.97 22.30 5.75
N ILE A 533 -6.37 21.15 5.18
CA ILE A 533 -7.67 20.54 5.45
C ILE A 533 -7.70 19.90 6.84
N GLU A 534 -8.86 19.95 7.48
CA GLU A 534 -9.18 19.17 8.67
C GLU A 534 -10.25 18.13 8.29
N LEU A 535 -9.90 16.84 8.42
CA LEU A 535 -10.78 15.72 8.09
C LEU A 535 -11.33 15.09 9.37
N LYS A 536 -12.65 14.98 9.50
CA LYS A 536 -13.27 14.26 10.62
C LYS A 536 -13.19 12.76 10.35
N LEU A 537 -12.59 12.01 11.27
CA LEU A 537 -12.52 10.56 11.24
C LEU A 537 -13.84 9.96 11.75
N LEU A 538 -14.17 8.77 11.24
CA LEU A 538 -15.38 8.06 11.67
C LEU A 538 -15.19 7.53 13.08
N THR A 539 -16.13 7.84 13.95
CA THR A 539 -16.15 7.40 15.36
C THR A 539 -17.12 6.24 15.58
N ASP A 540 -18.10 6.08 14.69
CA ASP A 540 -19.09 5.00 14.67
C ASP A 540 -18.59 3.79 13.85
N LEU A 541 -18.59 2.61 14.47
CA LEU A 541 -18.20 1.35 13.85
C LEU A 541 -19.14 0.94 12.70
N ASP A 542 -20.44 1.22 12.81
CA ASP A 542 -21.39 0.92 11.74
C ASP A 542 -21.09 1.76 10.49
N MET A 543 -20.74 3.04 10.65
CA MET A 543 -20.28 3.87 9.53
C MET A 543 -18.97 3.34 8.93
N ILE A 544 -18.02 2.90 9.75
CA ILE A 544 -16.76 2.28 9.28
C ILE A 544 -17.06 1.04 8.44
N HIS A 545 -17.92 0.15 8.94
CA HIS A 545 -18.33 -1.04 8.21
C HIS A 545 -19.09 -0.66 6.94
N PHE A 546 -20.01 0.29 7.00
CA PHE A 546 -20.77 0.77 5.85
C PHE A 546 -19.86 1.20 4.69
N PHE A 547 -18.85 2.05 4.95
CA PHE A 547 -17.86 2.41 3.92
C PHE A 547 -17.01 1.22 3.48
N LYS A 548 -16.56 0.35 4.39
CA LYS A 548 -15.78 -0.85 4.04
C LYS A 548 -16.55 -1.79 3.10
N HIS A 549 -17.86 -1.97 3.30
CA HIS A 549 -18.70 -2.78 2.42
C HIS A 549 -18.91 -2.13 1.04
N GLY A 550 -18.91 -0.80 0.96
CA GLY A 550 -19.03 -0.07 -0.30
C GLY A 550 -17.75 0.02 -1.12
N ILE A 551 -16.58 -0.21 -0.50
CA ILE A 551 -15.28 -0.14 -1.18
C ILE A 551 -15.16 -1.23 -2.24
N ARG A 552 -15.10 -0.80 -3.50
CA ARG A 552 -14.92 -1.66 -4.69
C ARG A 552 -13.90 -1.01 -5.61
N GLY A 553 -12.88 -1.78 -6.00
CA GLY A 553 -11.75 -1.33 -6.83
C GLY A 553 -12.15 -0.92 -8.26
N GLY A 554 -11.14 -0.74 -9.11
CA GLY A 554 -11.35 -0.58 -10.55
C GLY A 554 -11.92 -1.85 -11.19
N VAL A 555 -12.74 -1.67 -12.21
CA VAL A 555 -13.28 -2.79 -12.98
C VAL A 555 -12.22 -3.23 -13.98
N SER A 556 -11.94 -4.53 -14.03
CA SER A 556 -11.10 -5.14 -15.06
C SER A 556 -11.86 -6.29 -15.70
N GLN A 557 -12.06 -6.21 -17.02
CA GLN A 557 -12.86 -7.16 -17.77
C GLN A 557 -12.39 -7.25 -19.22
N CYS A 558 -12.38 -8.48 -19.74
CA CYS A 558 -12.24 -8.77 -21.17
C CYS A 558 -13.61 -9.16 -21.74
N SER A 559 -14.17 -8.32 -22.59
CA SER A 559 -15.51 -8.50 -23.16
C SER A 559 -15.48 -9.28 -24.47
N VAL A 560 -14.40 -9.18 -25.24
CA VAL A 560 -14.22 -9.86 -26.53
C VAL A 560 -12.88 -10.59 -26.57
N ARG A 561 -12.84 -11.81 -27.14
CA ARG A 561 -11.59 -12.62 -27.21
C ARG A 561 -10.68 -12.24 -28.37
N LYS A 562 -11.25 -11.73 -29.47
CA LYS A 562 -10.51 -11.36 -30.67
C LYS A 562 -11.19 -10.21 -31.40
N ALA A 563 -10.42 -9.21 -31.80
CA ALA A 563 -10.84 -8.18 -32.74
C ALA A 563 -9.73 -7.89 -33.75
N ILE A 564 -10.11 -7.56 -34.99
CA ILE A 564 -9.18 -7.18 -36.05
C ILE A 564 -9.63 -5.83 -36.59
N ALA A 565 -8.68 -4.88 -36.69
CA ALA A 565 -8.94 -3.58 -37.27
C ALA A 565 -8.92 -3.65 -38.81
N ASN A 566 -9.68 -2.76 -39.46
CA ASN A 566 -9.66 -2.56 -40.90
C ASN A 566 -9.72 -1.06 -41.18
N ASN A 567 -8.62 -0.32 -41.02
CA ASN A 567 -8.63 1.12 -41.27
C ASN A 567 -7.75 1.53 -42.45
N LYS A 568 -8.06 2.69 -43.03
CA LYS A 568 -7.46 3.24 -44.26
C LYS A 568 -5.94 3.46 -44.17
N PHE A 569 -5.39 3.50 -42.96
CA PHE A 569 -3.96 3.73 -42.74
C PHE A 569 -3.15 2.42 -42.65
N MET A 570 -3.80 1.26 -42.80
CA MET A 570 -3.14 -0.05 -42.81
C MET A 570 -2.75 -0.45 -44.24
N SER A 571 -1.58 -1.08 -44.40
CA SER A 571 -1.15 -1.64 -45.69
C SER A 571 -2.04 -2.78 -46.20
N ILE A 572 -2.72 -3.46 -45.27
CA ILE A 572 -3.66 -4.56 -45.53
C ILE A 572 -5.12 -4.11 -45.56
N TYR A 573 -5.38 -2.80 -45.71
CA TYR A 573 -6.74 -2.25 -45.73
C TYR A 573 -7.58 -2.89 -46.85
N ASP A 574 -8.77 -3.34 -46.47
CA ASP A 574 -9.75 -3.94 -47.37
C ASP A 574 -10.93 -2.99 -47.53
N ALA A 575 -10.97 -2.28 -48.65
CA ALA A 575 -12.03 -1.33 -48.99
C ALA A 575 -13.41 -1.98 -49.16
N SER A 576 -13.49 -3.32 -49.27
CA SER A 576 -14.77 -4.05 -49.32
C SER A 576 -15.41 -4.23 -47.95
N LYS A 577 -14.65 -4.04 -46.87
CA LYS A 577 -15.10 -4.17 -45.48
C LYS A 577 -15.31 -2.79 -44.85
N PRO A 578 -16.20 -2.68 -43.84
CA PRO A 578 -16.34 -1.45 -43.07
C PRO A 578 -15.01 -0.98 -42.48
N THR A 579 -14.78 0.33 -42.53
CA THR A 579 -13.60 0.93 -41.90
C THR A 579 -13.74 0.83 -40.38
N SER A 580 -12.76 0.24 -39.71
CA SER A 580 -12.77 0.02 -38.26
C SER A 580 -11.40 0.22 -37.61
N TYR A 581 -11.41 0.83 -36.44
CA TYR A 581 -10.22 1.18 -35.65
C TYR A 581 -10.27 0.41 -34.34
N ILE A 582 -9.12 -0.10 -33.89
CA ILE A 582 -8.93 -0.55 -32.50
C ILE A 582 -8.16 0.55 -31.79
N MET A 583 -8.74 1.13 -30.76
CA MET A 583 -8.18 2.25 -30.02
C MET A 583 -7.98 1.86 -28.56
N TYR A 584 -6.76 2.11 -28.05
CA TYR A 584 -6.47 2.02 -26.62
C TYR A 584 -6.57 3.43 -26.03
N LEU A 585 -7.66 3.70 -25.34
CA LEU A 585 -7.90 4.98 -24.69
C LEU A 585 -7.71 4.86 -23.18
N ASP A 586 -6.87 5.71 -22.61
CA ASP A 586 -6.48 5.72 -21.19
C ASP A 586 -6.84 7.06 -20.55
N ALA A 587 -7.60 7.05 -19.45
CA ALA A 587 -7.99 8.27 -18.76
C ALA A 587 -6.77 8.90 -18.04
N THR A 588 -6.35 10.07 -18.49
CA THR A 588 -5.19 10.77 -17.92
C THR A 588 -5.37 11.01 -16.42
N ASN A 589 -4.64 10.25 -15.59
CA ASN A 589 -4.65 10.35 -14.12
C ASN A 589 -6.09 10.31 -13.56
N LEU A 590 -6.83 9.23 -13.87
CA LEU A 590 -8.23 9.05 -13.49
C LEU A 590 -8.51 9.35 -12.00
N TYR A 591 -7.72 8.78 -11.10
CA TYR A 591 -7.88 9.06 -9.67
C TYR A 591 -7.56 10.51 -9.32
N GLY A 592 -6.58 11.14 -9.99
CA GLY A 592 -6.35 12.59 -9.88
C GLY A 592 -7.56 13.41 -10.30
N ALA A 593 -8.22 13.05 -11.40
CA ALA A 593 -9.44 13.71 -11.85
C ALA A 593 -10.58 13.58 -10.83
N ALA A 594 -10.76 12.39 -10.25
CA ALA A 594 -11.72 12.17 -9.16
C ALA A 594 -11.33 12.93 -7.87
N MET A 595 -10.04 12.98 -7.54
CA MET A 595 -9.52 13.72 -6.38
C MET A 595 -9.69 15.23 -6.51
N SER A 596 -9.79 15.76 -7.72
CA SER A 596 -10.05 17.19 -7.98
C SER A 596 -11.54 17.57 -7.86
N GLN A 597 -12.44 16.60 -7.63
CA GLN A 597 -13.87 16.86 -7.40
C GLN A 597 -14.18 17.06 -5.91
N TYR A 598 -15.44 17.33 -5.58
CA TYR A 598 -15.89 17.45 -4.20
C TYR A 598 -15.82 16.10 -3.49
N LEU A 599 -15.04 16.04 -2.41
CA LEU A 599 -14.81 14.86 -1.60
C LEU A 599 -15.28 15.09 -0.16
N PRO A 600 -15.72 14.04 0.56
CA PRO A 600 -16.18 14.19 1.93
C PRO A 600 -15.07 14.73 2.84
N THR A 601 -15.46 15.51 3.84
CA THR A 601 -14.56 16.12 4.83
C THR A 601 -14.99 15.81 6.27
N GLY A 602 -16.29 15.70 6.54
CA GLY A 602 -16.79 15.46 7.90
C GLY A 602 -18.30 15.58 8.05
N ASN A 603 -18.77 15.76 9.29
CA ASN A 603 -20.19 15.87 9.66
C ASN A 603 -21.06 14.71 9.15
N PHE A 604 -20.59 13.48 9.41
CA PHE A 604 -21.31 12.26 9.05
C PHE A 604 -22.55 12.07 9.93
N THR A 605 -23.72 12.05 9.31
CA THR A 605 -25.00 11.90 10.00
C THR A 605 -25.90 10.94 9.24
N TRP A 606 -26.49 9.97 9.94
CA TRP A 606 -27.56 9.14 9.39
C TRP A 606 -28.83 9.97 9.28
N LEU A 607 -29.44 10.00 8.10
CA LEU A 607 -30.73 10.67 7.93
C LEU A 607 -31.86 9.88 8.59
N THR A 608 -32.83 10.61 9.13
CA THR A 608 -34.11 10.09 9.61
C THR A 608 -35.02 9.71 8.44
N GLU A 609 -36.05 8.89 8.70
CA GLU A 609 -37.02 8.49 7.67
C GLU A 609 -37.75 9.68 7.03
N GLU A 610 -38.03 10.72 7.83
CA GLU A 610 -38.63 11.97 7.36
C GLU A 610 -37.69 12.73 6.41
N GLU A 611 -36.41 12.86 6.78
CA GLU A 611 -35.39 13.50 5.93
C GLU A 611 -35.17 12.73 4.63
N ILE A 612 -35.16 11.39 4.69
CA ILE A 612 -35.05 10.53 3.50
C ILE A 612 -36.24 10.77 2.56
N SER A 613 -37.46 10.83 3.11
CA SER A 613 -38.68 11.02 2.33
C SER A 613 -38.73 12.39 1.63
N ASN A 614 -38.11 13.41 2.24
CA ASN A 614 -38.04 14.77 1.70
C ASN A 614 -36.82 15.02 0.80
N LEU A 615 -35.87 14.08 0.70
CA LEU A 615 -34.63 14.25 -0.05
C LEU A 615 -34.83 14.01 -1.55
N ASN A 616 -34.83 15.07 -2.35
CA ASN A 616 -34.74 14.95 -3.80
C ASN A 616 -33.28 14.81 -4.26
N PHE A 617 -32.74 13.60 -4.15
CA PHE A 617 -31.33 13.36 -4.43
C PHE A 617 -30.95 13.43 -5.92
N MET A 618 -31.90 13.31 -6.85
CA MET A 618 -31.62 13.39 -8.30
C MET A 618 -31.16 14.79 -8.74
N ASN A 619 -31.49 15.83 -7.98
CA ASN A 619 -31.19 17.22 -8.31
C ASN A 619 -29.97 17.79 -7.54
N ILE A 620 -29.26 16.95 -6.78
CA ILE A 620 -28.09 17.39 -6.03
C ILE A 620 -26.93 17.61 -6.99
N ASP A 621 -26.45 18.86 -7.06
CA ASP A 621 -25.27 19.20 -7.85
C ASP A 621 -24.01 18.53 -7.30
N LYS A 622 -23.14 18.07 -8.20
CA LYS A 622 -21.86 17.42 -7.84
C LYS A 622 -20.90 18.33 -7.04
N ASN A 623 -21.10 19.65 -7.10
CA ASN A 623 -20.35 20.68 -6.37
C ASN A 623 -21.12 21.22 -5.15
N SER A 624 -22.22 20.57 -4.75
CA SER A 624 -22.90 20.86 -3.50
C SER A 624 -21.95 20.70 -2.31
N ASN A 625 -22.08 21.55 -1.29
CA ASN A 625 -21.29 21.41 -0.05
C ASN A 625 -21.72 20.20 0.80
N ILE A 626 -22.87 19.59 0.47
CA ILE A 626 -23.39 18.39 1.14
C ILE A 626 -23.48 17.26 0.11
N GLY A 627 -22.90 16.11 0.47
CA GLY A 627 -22.95 14.87 -0.29
C GLY A 627 -23.59 13.73 0.50
N TYR A 628 -23.86 12.62 -0.19
CA TYR A 628 -24.60 11.50 0.36
C TYR A 628 -24.04 10.14 -0.09
N VAL A 629 -24.13 9.13 0.78
CA VAL A 629 -23.93 7.72 0.44
C VAL A 629 -25.18 6.95 0.80
N PHE A 630 -25.60 6.07 -0.09
CA PHE A 630 -26.85 5.31 0.02
C PHE A 630 -26.55 3.82 0.21
N GLU A 631 -27.35 3.12 1.03
CA GLU A 631 -27.52 1.66 0.95
C GLU A 631 -28.89 1.37 0.33
N VAL A 632 -28.89 0.78 -0.86
CA VAL A 632 -30.09 0.65 -1.71
C VAL A 632 -30.24 -0.73 -2.32
N ASP A 633 -31.48 -1.06 -2.68
CA ASP A 633 -31.76 -2.16 -3.60
C ASP A 633 -31.98 -1.56 -5.01
N LEU A 634 -31.27 -2.09 -6.00
CA LEU A 634 -31.35 -1.67 -7.40
C LEU A 634 -31.80 -2.84 -8.26
N GLU A 635 -32.85 -2.62 -9.04
CA GLU A 635 -33.27 -3.55 -10.07
C GLU A 635 -32.57 -3.20 -11.39
N TYR A 636 -32.15 -4.24 -12.11
CA TYR A 636 -31.61 -4.14 -13.45
C TYR A 636 -32.66 -4.63 -14.46
N PRO A 637 -33.36 -3.73 -15.18
CA PRO A 637 -34.35 -4.15 -16.16
C PRO A 637 -33.74 -4.92 -17.33
N GLU A 638 -34.41 -6.00 -17.74
CA GLU A 638 -33.95 -6.90 -18.82
C GLU A 638 -33.70 -6.20 -20.16
N HIS A 639 -34.54 -5.21 -20.50
CA HIS A 639 -34.38 -4.43 -21.73
C HIS A 639 -33.09 -3.59 -21.80
N LEU A 640 -32.37 -3.42 -20.67
CA LEU A 640 -31.07 -2.73 -20.63
C LEU A 640 -29.89 -3.69 -20.82
N HIS A 641 -30.12 -5.01 -20.79
CA HIS A 641 -29.02 -5.97 -20.83
C HIS A 641 -28.19 -5.83 -22.11
N ASP A 642 -28.84 -5.75 -23.27
CA ASP A 642 -28.13 -5.56 -24.54
C ASP A 642 -27.44 -4.21 -24.64
N LEU A 643 -28.01 -3.17 -24.02
CA LEU A 643 -27.43 -1.83 -24.03
C LEU A 643 -26.16 -1.74 -23.16
N HIS A 644 -26.13 -2.46 -22.03
CA HIS A 644 -25.07 -2.39 -21.03
C HIS A 644 -24.19 -3.64 -20.96
N ASN A 645 -24.29 -4.56 -21.92
CA ASN A 645 -23.58 -5.85 -21.94
C ASN A 645 -22.06 -5.76 -21.87
N GLU A 646 -21.51 -4.67 -22.37
CA GLU A 646 -20.07 -4.45 -22.42
C GLU A 646 -19.49 -4.04 -21.08
N LEU A 647 -20.24 -3.26 -20.30
CA LEU A 647 -19.82 -2.78 -18.98
C LEU A 647 -21.06 -2.50 -18.09
N PRO A 648 -21.66 -3.52 -17.47
CA PRO A 648 -22.82 -3.33 -16.59
C PRO A 648 -22.52 -2.44 -15.38
N PHE A 649 -23.42 -1.49 -15.10
CA PHE A 649 -23.38 -0.65 -13.89
C PHE A 649 -23.40 -1.45 -12.57
N CYS A 650 -22.89 -0.82 -11.50
CA CYS A 650 -22.91 -1.34 -10.13
C CYS A 650 -22.26 -2.74 -9.95
N PRO A 651 -20.95 -2.89 -10.30
CA PRO A 651 -20.27 -4.18 -10.21
C PRO A 651 -20.17 -4.70 -8.77
N GLU A 652 -20.15 -6.02 -8.58
CA GLU A 652 -20.15 -6.65 -7.25
C GLU A 652 -18.95 -7.59 -7.06
N SER A 653 -18.49 -7.70 -5.81
CA SER A 653 -17.45 -8.67 -5.45
C SER A 653 -18.09 -10.05 -5.31
N VAL A 654 -17.98 -10.88 -6.34
CA VAL A 654 -18.57 -12.22 -6.41
C VAL A 654 -17.44 -13.25 -6.51
N GLN A 655 -17.61 -14.42 -5.91
CA GLN A 655 -16.72 -15.55 -6.13
C GLN A 655 -17.26 -16.40 -7.29
N PRO A 656 -16.61 -16.39 -8.47
CA PRO A 656 -17.05 -17.23 -9.58
C PRO A 656 -17.04 -18.71 -9.21
N GLU A 657 -17.92 -19.49 -9.85
CA GLU A 657 -17.91 -20.95 -9.70
C GLU A 657 -16.52 -21.52 -10.07
N GLY A 658 -16.01 -22.43 -9.23
CA GLY A 658 -14.67 -23.00 -9.40
C GLY A 658 -13.49 -22.10 -8.99
N SER A 659 -13.72 -20.81 -8.71
CA SER A 659 -12.69 -19.90 -8.20
C SER A 659 -12.54 -20.01 -6.69
N LYS A 660 -11.31 -19.90 -6.17
CA LYS A 660 -11.03 -19.73 -4.72
C LYS A 660 -10.98 -18.25 -4.30
N VAL A 661 -11.16 -17.33 -5.24
CA VAL A 661 -10.94 -15.89 -5.05
C VAL A 661 -12.15 -15.11 -5.55
N SER A 662 -12.62 -14.15 -4.75
CA SER A 662 -13.63 -13.19 -5.17
C SER A 662 -13.04 -12.20 -6.18
N LYS A 663 -13.79 -11.90 -7.23
CA LYS A 663 -13.46 -10.89 -8.24
C LYS A 663 -14.55 -9.81 -8.26
N LEU A 664 -14.20 -8.61 -8.70
CA LEU A 664 -15.18 -7.56 -8.96
C LEU A 664 -15.79 -7.81 -10.34
N ILE A 665 -17.07 -8.16 -10.39
CA ILE A 665 -17.76 -8.62 -11.60
C ILE A 665 -18.91 -7.68 -11.92
N PRO A 666 -18.84 -6.96 -13.06
CA PRO A 666 -20.01 -6.33 -13.68
C PRO A 666 -21.03 -7.40 -14.08
N ASN A 667 -22.27 -7.27 -13.62
CA ASN A 667 -23.31 -8.24 -13.90
C ASN A 667 -24.70 -7.59 -13.83
N PHE A 668 -25.69 -8.23 -14.43
CA PHE A 668 -27.06 -7.74 -14.51
C PHE A 668 -27.97 -8.13 -13.35
N ASN A 669 -27.45 -8.81 -12.32
CA ASN A 669 -28.29 -9.20 -11.20
C ASN A 669 -28.79 -7.96 -10.45
N SER A 670 -29.99 -8.05 -9.89
CA SER A 670 -30.48 -7.03 -8.95
C SER A 670 -29.50 -6.90 -7.79
N LYS A 671 -29.21 -5.67 -7.39
CA LYS A 671 -28.30 -5.33 -6.30
C LYS A 671 -29.09 -5.23 -5.02
N VAL A 672 -28.66 -5.92 -3.97
CA VAL A 672 -29.31 -5.90 -2.66
C VAL A 672 -28.39 -5.25 -1.65
N ARG A 673 -28.90 -4.26 -0.91
CA ARG A 673 -28.15 -3.48 0.09
C ARG A 673 -26.82 -2.95 -0.43
N TYR A 674 -26.84 -2.47 -1.66
CA TYR A 674 -25.67 -1.98 -2.35
C TYR A 674 -25.31 -0.58 -1.83
N VAL A 675 -24.10 -0.43 -1.27
CA VAL A 675 -23.57 0.86 -0.81
C VAL A 675 -23.01 1.63 -2.01
N ILE A 676 -23.52 2.83 -2.29
CA ILE A 676 -23.22 3.63 -3.50
C ILE A 676 -23.16 5.13 -3.19
N HIS A 677 -22.22 5.83 -3.83
CA HIS A 677 -22.13 7.29 -3.77
C HIS A 677 -23.25 7.95 -4.59
N TYR A 678 -23.80 9.07 -4.13
CA TYR A 678 -24.95 9.71 -4.78
C TYR A 678 -24.75 10.00 -6.28
N GLN A 679 -23.55 10.44 -6.69
CA GLN A 679 -23.26 10.69 -8.12
C GLN A 679 -23.34 9.43 -8.98
N ASN A 680 -22.84 8.30 -8.45
CA ASN A 680 -22.87 7.03 -9.16
C ASN A 680 -24.31 6.47 -9.21
N LEU A 681 -25.08 6.67 -8.13
CA LEU A 681 -26.50 6.34 -8.09
C LEU A 681 -27.30 7.18 -9.11
N GLN A 682 -27.11 8.50 -9.14
CA GLN A 682 -27.72 9.38 -10.15
C GLN A 682 -27.40 8.91 -11.57
N GLN A 683 -26.13 8.59 -11.85
CA GLN A 683 -25.72 8.10 -13.16
C GLN A 683 -26.41 6.78 -13.53
N ALA A 684 -26.45 5.81 -12.61
CA ALA A 684 -27.12 4.52 -12.82
C ALA A 684 -28.62 4.69 -13.12
N LEU A 685 -29.32 5.54 -12.35
CA LEU A 685 -30.75 5.80 -12.55
C LEU A 685 -31.03 6.56 -13.85
N ASN A 686 -30.18 7.53 -14.21
CA ASN A 686 -30.27 8.24 -15.48
C ASN A 686 -30.08 7.30 -16.70
N HIS A 687 -29.37 6.18 -16.51
CA HIS A 687 -29.23 5.12 -17.53
C HIS A 687 -30.27 4.00 -17.39
N GLY A 688 -31.34 4.21 -16.61
CA GLY A 688 -32.53 3.36 -16.61
C GLY A 688 -32.59 2.28 -15.54
N LEU A 689 -31.58 2.13 -14.68
CA LEU A 689 -31.70 1.26 -13.50
C LEU A 689 -32.83 1.77 -12.60
N LYS A 690 -33.49 0.86 -11.89
CA LYS A 690 -34.63 1.21 -11.04
C LYS A 690 -34.25 1.11 -9.57
N LEU A 691 -34.54 2.18 -8.83
CA LEU A 691 -34.39 2.19 -7.38
C LEU A 691 -35.57 1.46 -6.74
N ALA A 692 -35.35 0.26 -6.20
CA ALA A 692 -36.39 -0.54 -5.57
C ALA A 692 -36.61 -0.13 -4.10
N LYS A 693 -35.53 0.12 -3.36
CA LYS A 693 -35.60 0.47 -1.94
C LYS A 693 -34.39 1.28 -1.48
N ILE A 694 -34.62 2.24 -0.60
CA ILE A 694 -33.59 2.90 0.21
C ILE A 694 -33.63 2.29 1.61
N HIS A 695 -32.52 1.74 2.10
CA HIS A 695 -32.43 1.22 3.47
C HIS A 695 -31.96 2.29 4.45
N ARG A 696 -30.97 3.10 4.04
CA ARG A 696 -30.43 4.21 4.83
C ARG A 696 -29.57 5.13 3.98
N ILE A 697 -29.45 6.38 4.43
CA ILE A 697 -28.62 7.41 3.79
C ILE A 697 -27.71 8.03 4.83
N LEU A 698 -26.43 8.15 4.50
CA LEU A 698 -25.45 8.89 5.26
C LEU A 698 -25.16 10.22 4.55
N SER A 699 -25.38 11.35 5.21
CA SER A 699 -25.00 12.68 4.72
C SER A 699 -23.63 13.10 5.25
N PHE A 700 -22.94 13.97 4.52
CA PHE A 700 -21.64 14.51 4.91
C PHE A 700 -21.36 15.86 4.24
N ASN A 701 -20.48 16.65 4.86
CA ASN A 701 -19.89 17.82 4.21
C ASN A 701 -18.84 17.39 3.18
N GLN A 702 -18.76 18.09 2.06
CA GLN A 702 -17.77 17.84 1.01
C GLN A 702 -17.24 19.15 0.40
N SER A 703 -16.02 19.11 -0.12
CA SER A 703 -15.38 20.23 -0.81
C SER A 703 -14.28 19.72 -1.75
N PRO A 704 -13.79 20.52 -2.73
CA PRO A 704 -12.75 20.10 -3.67
C PRO A 704 -11.35 20.25 -3.05
N TRP A 705 -11.19 19.79 -1.81
CA TRP A 705 -10.03 20.10 -0.97
C TRP A 705 -8.71 19.54 -1.49
N LEU A 706 -8.71 18.42 -2.23
CA LEU A 706 -7.49 17.87 -2.84
C LEU A 706 -7.08 18.56 -4.14
N LYS A 707 -7.97 19.36 -4.76
CA LYS A 707 -7.75 19.93 -6.08
C LYS A 707 -6.46 20.75 -6.15
N THR A 708 -6.19 21.59 -5.16
CA THR A 708 -4.96 22.40 -5.09
C THR A 708 -3.68 21.56 -5.06
N TYR A 709 -3.69 20.42 -4.37
CA TYR A 709 -2.55 19.50 -4.34
C TYR A 709 -2.35 18.79 -5.70
N ILE A 710 -3.45 18.33 -6.31
CA ILE A 710 -3.40 17.68 -7.63
C ILE A 710 -2.95 18.67 -8.72
N ASP A 711 -3.46 19.90 -8.70
CA ASP A 711 -3.07 20.96 -9.63
C ASP A 711 -1.59 21.31 -9.48
N LEU A 712 -1.09 21.43 -8.24
CA LEU A 712 0.34 21.66 -7.97
C LEU A 712 1.21 20.57 -8.60
N ASN A 713 0.90 19.30 -8.33
CA ASN A 713 1.67 18.18 -8.85
C ASN A 713 1.55 18.05 -10.37
N THR A 714 0.38 18.37 -10.94
CA THR A 714 0.16 18.35 -12.39
C THR A 714 0.97 19.45 -13.09
N ALA A 715 0.99 20.67 -12.52
CA ALA A 715 1.82 21.76 -13.03
C ALA A 715 3.31 21.42 -12.96
N LYS A 716 3.77 20.86 -11.84
CA LYS A 716 5.16 20.41 -11.68
C LYS A 716 5.52 19.29 -12.66
N ARG A 717 4.62 18.33 -12.88
CA ARG A 717 4.78 17.25 -13.86
C ARG A 717 4.87 17.78 -15.30
N ASN A 718 4.06 18.78 -15.65
CA ASN A 718 4.08 19.38 -16.99
C ASN A 718 5.37 20.17 -17.24
N ASN A 719 5.91 20.83 -16.21
CA ASN A 719 7.15 21.60 -16.28
C ASN A 719 8.43 20.75 -16.13
N ALA A 720 8.31 19.49 -15.73
CA ALA A 720 9.46 18.61 -15.54
C ALA A 720 10.16 18.30 -16.86
N GLU A 721 11.49 18.48 -16.88
CA GLU A 721 12.32 18.27 -18.07
C GLU A 721 12.74 16.81 -18.25
N ASN A 722 12.84 16.07 -17.14
CA ASN A 722 13.26 14.67 -17.14
C ASN A 722 12.11 13.70 -16.79
N LYS A 723 12.26 12.44 -17.19
CA LYS A 723 11.23 11.41 -17.00
C LYS A 723 11.03 11.06 -15.52
N PHE A 724 12.10 11.10 -14.74
CA PHE A 724 12.05 10.79 -13.31
C PHE A 724 11.10 11.73 -12.54
N GLU A 725 11.23 13.04 -12.70
CA GLU A 725 10.36 14.01 -12.04
C GLU A 725 8.90 13.86 -12.48
N LYS A 726 8.66 13.56 -13.77
CA LYS A 726 7.31 13.29 -14.28
C LYS A 726 6.67 12.08 -13.57
N ASP A 727 7.43 11.00 -13.43
CA ASP A 727 7.00 9.78 -12.76
C ASP A 727 6.83 10.00 -11.24
N PHE A 728 7.67 10.84 -10.63
CA PHE A 728 7.58 11.21 -9.23
C PHE A 728 6.27 11.95 -8.91
N PHE A 729 5.96 13.04 -9.62
CA PHE A 729 4.72 13.78 -9.35
C PHE A 729 3.46 12.94 -9.64
N LYS A 730 3.55 12.00 -10.58
CA LYS A 730 2.50 10.98 -10.79
C LYS A 730 2.36 10.06 -9.57
N LEU A 731 3.47 9.53 -9.04
CA LEU A 731 3.48 8.70 -7.84
C LEU A 731 2.89 9.44 -6.63
N MET A 732 3.23 10.72 -6.47
CA MET A 732 2.73 11.55 -5.36
C MET A 732 1.22 11.70 -5.36
N ASN A 733 0.57 11.80 -6.52
CA ASN A 733 -0.89 11.79 -6.63
C ASN A 733 -1.47 10.43 -6.24
N ASN A 734 -0.98 9.35 -6.86
CA ASN A 734 -1.50 7.98 -6.63
C ASN A 734 -1.31 7.52 -5.17
N ALA A 735 -0.24 7.97 -4.52
CA ALA A 735 0.07 7.69 -3.14
C ALA A 735 -0.98 8.20 -2.14
N VAL A 736 -1.58 9.38 -2.36
CA VAL A 736 -2.63 9.93 -1.49
C VAL A 736 -3.82 8.99 -1.46
N PHE A 737 -4.29 8.57 -2.63
CA PHE A 737 -5.39 7.62 -2.78
C PHE A 737 -5.09 6.29 -2.04
N GLY A 738 -3.90 5.72 -2.24
CA GLY A 738 -3.51 4.51 -1.52
C GLY A 738 -3.51 4.66 0.01
N LYS A 739 -3.24 5.86 0.53
CA LYS A 739 -3.24 6.14 1.97
C LYS A 739 -4.63 6.31 2.57
N THR A 740 -5.60 6.82 1.83
CA THR A 740 -7.00 6.91 2.31
C THR A 740 -7.64 5.52 2.39
N MET A 741 -7.17 4.58 1.56
CA MET A 741 -7.65 3.18 1.48
C MET A 741 -6.84 2.18 2.31
N GLU A 742 -5.93 2.65 3.17
CA GLU A 742 -5.02 1.77 3.90
C GLU A 742 -5.76 0.85 4.89
N ASN A 743 -5.76 -0.45 4.63
CA ASN A 743 -6.35 -1.44 5.54
C ASN A 743 -5.42 -1.73 6.73
N VAL A 744 -5.74 -1.11 7.87
CA VAL A 744 -4.98 -1.24 9.14
C VAL A 744 -5.03 -2.65 9.75
N GLU A 745 -6.02 -3.46 9.41
CA GLU A 745 -6.22 -4.84 9.90
C GLU A 745 -5.20 -5.80 9.28
N LYS A 746 -4.83 -5.56 8.01
CA LYS A 746 -3.87 -6.39 7.27
C LYS A 746 -2.41 -6.15 7.67
N ARG A 747 -2.10 -5.09 8.43
CA ARG A 747 -0.71 -4.84 8.85
C ARG A 747 -0.24 -5.97 9.78
N VAL A 748 0.97 -6.45 9.54
CA VAL A 748 1.58 -7.55 10.29
C VAL A 748 2.24 -7.03 11.58
N ASN A 749 2.24 -7.84 12.64
CA ASN A 749 2.97 -7.55 13.88
C ASN A 749 4.05 -8.63 14.06
N ILE A 750 5.30 -8.28 13.79
CA ILE A 750 6.46 -9.16 13.94
C ILE A 750 7.39 -8.59 15.01
N LYS A 751 7.92 -9.45 15.87
CA LYS A 751 8.99 -9.14 16.82
C LYS A 751 10.25 -9.90 16.40
N LEU A 752 11.36 -9.20 16.23
CA LEU A 752 12.66 -9.83 16.09
C LEU A 752 13.25 -10.02 17.47
N VAL A 753 13.63 -11.25 17.79
CA VAL A 753 14.11 -11.64 19.10
C VAL A 753 15.40 -12.43 18.95
N THR A 754 16.34 -12.13 19.84
CA THR A 754 17.73 -12.58 19.76
C THR A 754 18.14 -13.49 20.91
N HIS A 755 17.24 -13.67 21.88
CA HIS A 755 17.48 -14.46 23.08
C HIS A 755 16.23 -15.29 23.41
N TRP A 756 16.43 -16.48 23.96
CA TRP A 756 15.34 -17.35 24.39
C TRP A 756 14.63 -16.80 25.63
N GLU A 757 15.40 -16.45 26.65
CA GLU A 757 14.92 -15.98 27.95
C GLU A 757 14.73 -14.45 28.00
N ASN A 758 13.99 -13.98 29.02
CA ASN A 758 13.82 -12.56 29.27
C ASN A 758 15.11 -11.94 29.80
N ILE A 759 15.57 -10.86 29.18
CA ILE A 759 16.68 -10.05 29.69
C ILE A 759 16.11 -8.80 30.37
N GLY A 760 16.00 -8.84 31.69
CA GLY A 760 15.40 -7.78 32.49
C GLY A 760 13.93 -7.56 32.10
N ARG A 761 13.63 -6.41 31.46
CA ARG A 761 12.28 -6.09 30.95
C ARG A 761 12.09 -6.41 29.47
N LYS A 762 13.15 -6.81 28.75
CA LYS A 762 13.10 -7.21 27.34
C LYS A 762 12.63 -8.66 27.27
N LEU A 763 11.50 -8.89 26.62
CA LEU A 763 10.93 -10.22 26.50
C LEU A 763 11.76 -11.07 25.53
N GLY A 764 12.10 -12.29 25.96
CA GLY A 764 12.71 -13.32 25.13
C GLY A 764 11.69 -14.05 24.28
N ALA A 765 12.17 -14.99 23.45
CA ALA A 765 11.33 -15.75 22.55
C ALA A 765 10.28 -16.57 23.30
N GLU A 766 10.68 -17.20 24.41
CA GLU A 766 9.79 -17.98 25.28
C GLU A 766 8.56 -17.15 25.72
N ALA A 767 8.80 -15.93 26.18
CA ALA A 767 7.74 -15.07 26.70
C ALA A 767 6.82 -14.48 25.62
N TYR A 768 7.24 -14.46 24.35
CA TYR A 768 6.34 -14.08 23.25
C TYR A 768 5.54 -15.28 22.74
N ILE A 769 6.16 -16.46 22.66
CA ILE A 769 5.50 -17.71 22.24
C ILE A 769 4.41 -18.10 23.24
N SER A 770 4.62 -17.84 24.53
CA SER A 770 3.62 -18.12 25.58
C SER A 770 2.41 -17.18 25.56
N LYS A 771 2.41 -16.12 24.75
CA LYS A 771 1.27 -15.19 24.68
C LYS A 771 0.13 -15.78 23.84
N PRO A 772 -1.14 -15.57 24.24
CA PRO A 772 -2.31 -16.16 23.56
C PRO A 772 -2.53 -15.65 22.13
N HIS A 773 -1.87 -14.54 21.76
CA HIS A 773 -1.94 -13.96 20.41
C HIS A 773 -0.69 -14.29 19.57
N PHE A 774 0.13 -15.26 19.97
CA PHE A 774 1.15 -15.84 19.11
C PHE A 774 0.48 -16.53 17.91
N LYS A 775 1.01 -16.33 16.70
CA LYS A 775 0.53 -16.99 15.48
C LYS A 775 1.50 -18.07 15.00
N ASP A 776 2.76 -17.69 14.83
CA ASP A 776 3.79 -18.53 14.22
C ASP A 776 5.18 -17.90 14.44
N LEU A 777 6.25 -18.65 14.19
CA LEU A 777 7.63 -18.15 14.24
C LEU A 777 8.42 -18.49 12.97
N THR A 778 9.52 -17.79 12.74
CA THR A 778 10.45 -18.05 11.64
C THR A 778 11.87 -17.83 12.13
N ILE A 779 12.69 -18.88 12.04
CA ILE A 779 14.07 -18.87 12.51
C ILE A 779 14.97 -18.41 11.36
N PHE A 780 15.73 -17.33 11.56
CA PHE A 780 16.70 -16.83 10.58
C PHE A 780 18.12 -17.33 10.83
N SER A 781 18.45 -17.58 12.09
CA SER A 781 19.72 -18.14 12.57
C SER A 781 19.57 -18.62 14.02
N GLU A 782 20.60 -19.27 14.57
CA GLU A 782 20.63 -19.71 15.97
C GLU A 782 20.26 -18.58 16.96
N ASN A 783 20.70 -17.35 16.68
CA ASN A 783 20.50 -16.19 17.55
C ASN A 783 19.46 -15.18 17.03
N LEU A 784 18.61 -15.53 16.05
CA LEU A 784 17.58 -14.60 15.54
C LEU A 784 16.30 -15.30 15.11
N VAL A 785 15.19 -14.94 15.75
CA VAL A 785 13.85 -15.46 15.48
C VAL A 785 12.88 -14.30 15.23
N ALA A 786 12.12 -14.38 14.14
CA ALA A 786 10.92 -13.57 13.94
C ALA A 786 9.71 -14.26 14.57
N ILE A 787 9.05 -13.57 15.48
CA ILE A 787 7.83 -14.05 16.14
C ILE A 787 6.65 -13.27 15.59
N HIS A 788 5.73 -13.97 14.94
CA HIS A 788 4.51 -13.41 14.36
C HIS A 788 3.40 -13.40 15.41
N MET A 789 2.88 -12.21 15.67
CA MET A 789 1.83 -11.98 16.65
C MET A 789 0.55 -11.52 15.94
N ALA A 790 -0.61 -11.96 16.42
CA ALA A 790 -1.88 -11.33 16.11
C ALA A 790 -1.94 -9.93 16.73
N LYS A 791 -2.66 -9.03 16.09
CA LYS A 791 -2.93 -7.71 16.64
C LYS A 791 -4.03 -7.82 17.68
N GLN A 792 -3.74 -7.36 18.89
CA GLN A 792 -4.74 -7.24 19.95
C GLN A 792 -5.60 -5.98 19.79
N LYS A 793 -5.04 -4.91 19.21
CA LYS A 793 -5.70 -3.62 19.05
C LYS A 793 -5.67 -3.14 17.60
N ILE A 794 -6.81 -2.64 17.14
CA ILE A 794 -6.97 -1.99 15.83
C ILE A 794 -7.53 -0.59 16.08
N VAL A 795 -6.83 0.42 15.58
CA VAL A 795 -7.26 1.83 15.65
C VAL A 795 -7.66 2.28 14.25
N TYR A 796 -8.92 2.66 14.07
CA TYR A 796 -9.46 3.14 12.79
C TYR A 796 -9.17 4.63 12.59
N ASN A 797 -7.92 4.96 12.24
CA ASN A 797 -7.47 6.34 12.06
C ASN A 797 -7.25 6.75 10.59
N LYS A 798 -8.00 6.15 9.68
CA LYS A 798 -7.88 6.38 8.23
C LYS A 798 -9.19 6.94 7.67
N PRO A 799 -9.13 7.96 6.80
CA PRO A 799 -10.32 8.56 6.20
C PRO A 799 -10.81 7.69 5.02
N ILE A 800 -11.29 6.47 5.32
CA ILE A 800 -11.68 5.47 4.31
C ILE A 800 -12.82 5.94 3.40
N TYR A 801 -13.66 6.84 3.89
CA TYR A 801 -14.73 7.47 3.12
C TYR A 801 -14.19 8.28 1.92
N VAL A 802 -12.99 8.87 2.03
CA VAL A 802 -12.37 9.62 0.94
C VAL A 802 -12.01 8.66 -0.19
N GLY A 803 -11.36 7.55 0.15
CA GLY A 803 -10.97 6.55 -0.83
C GLY A 803 -12.16 5.84 -1.46
N PHE A 804 -13.23 5.59 -0.69
CA PHE A 804 -14.53 5.14 -1.23
C PHE A 804 -15.07 6.13 -2.27
N SER A 805 -15.19 7.43 -1.93
CA SER A 805 -15.71 8.44 -2.85
C SER A 805 -14.85 8.59 -4.11
N ILE A 806 -13.51 8.56 -3.99
CA ILE A 806 -12.60 8.59 -5.15
C ILE A 806 -12.87 7.40 -6.08
N LEU A 807 -13.03 6.19 -5.53
CA LEU A 807 -13.32 4.99 -6.31
C LEU A 807 -14.69 5.08 -7.01
N GLU A 808 -15.71 5.63 -6.37
CA GLU A 808 -17.03 5.76 -6.98
C GLU A 808 -17.05 6.84 -8.06
N ILE A 809 -16.48 8.01 -7.79
CA ILE A 809 -16.37 9.12 -8.75
C ILE A 809 -15.48 8.72 -9.95
N SER A 810 -14.41 7.94 -9.72
CA SER A 810 -13.58 7.47 -10.84
C SER A 810 -14.34 6.59 -11.82
N LYS A 811 -15.28 5.75 -11.33
CA LYS A 811 -16.14 4.95 -12.19
C LYS A 811 -17.04 5.86 -13.02
N THR A 812 -17.63 6.91 -12.42
CA THR A 812 -18.57 7.77 -13.17
C THR A 812 -17.93 8.42 -14.39
N ILE A 813 -16.64 8.78 -14.33
CA ILE A 813 -15.87 9.31 -15.46
C ILE A 813 -15.78 8.27 -16.60
N MET A 814 -15.46 7.02 -16.28
CA MET A 814 -15.33 5.93 -17.27
C MET A 814 -16.69 5.57 -17.90
N TYR A 815 -17.74 5.45 -17.07
CA TYR A 815 -19.10 5.20 -17.54
C TYR A 815 -19.63 6.36 -18.39
N ASP A 816 -19.32 7.62 -18.03
CA ASP A 816 -19.72 8.79 -18.81
C ASP A 816 -19.09 8.78 -20.21
N PHE A 817 -17.79 8.48 -20.29
CA PHE A 817 -17.14 8.41 -21.60
C PHE A 817 -17.73 7.30 -22.48
N LEU A 818 -17.99 6.12 -21.92
CA LEU A 818 -18.55 4.99 -22.68
C LEU A 818 -20.03 5.22 -23.06
N TYR A 819 -20.90 5.48 -22.09
CA TYR A 819 -22.35 5.48 -22.28
C TYR A 819 -22.95 6.86 -22.58
N SER A 820 -22.31 7.95 -22.16
CA SER A 820 -22.78 9.32 -22.49
C SER A 820 -22.15 9.88 -23.77
N TYR A 821 -21.02 9.32 -24.24
CA TYR A 821 -20.33 9.80 -25.44
C TYR A 821 -20.16 8.74 -26.54
N ILE A 822 -19.42 7.65 -26.29
CA ILE A 822 -19.10 6.66 -27.34
C ILE A 822 -20.37 5.97 -27.85
N LYS A 823 -21.21 5.43 -26.97
CA LYS A 823 -22.42 4.70 -27.36
C LYS A 823 -23.46 5.62 -28.06
N PRO A 824 -23.72 6.86 -27.62
CA PRO A 824 -24.60 7.77 -28.36
C PRO A 824 -24.06 8.17 -29.74
N LYS A 825 -22.73 8.35 -29.89
CA LYS A 825 -22.12 8.75 -31.16
C LYS A 825 -22.08 7.61 -32.20
N TYR A 826 -21.71 6.40 -31.77
CA TYR A 826 -21.45 5.28 -32.69
C TYR A 826 -22.50 4.16 -32.62
N GLY A 827 -23.31 4.08 -31.56
CA GLY A 827 -24.26 3.00 -31.33
C GLY A 827 -23.59 1.62 -31.37
N ASN A 828 -24.18 0.70 -32.14
CA ASN A 828 -23.66 -0.66 -32.33
C ASN A 828 -22.35 -0.73 -33.15
N LYS A 829 -21.88 0.41 -33.68
CA LYS A 829 -20.59 0.49 -34.40
C LYS A 829 -19.39 0.62 -33.46
N ALA A 830 -19.60 0.82 -32.17
CA ALA A 830 -18.55 0.82 -31.16
C ALA A 830 -18.73 -0.34 -30.18
N SER A 831 -17.65 -1.07 -29.91
CA SER A 831 -17.63 -2.16 -28.94
C SER A 831 -16.43 -2.10 -28.02
N LEU A 832 -16.67 -2.25 -26.71
CA LEU A 832 -15.64 -2.45 -25.70
C LEU A 832 -15.07 -3.86 -25.80
N LEU A 833 -13.77 -3.93 -26.06
CA LEU A 833 -13.02 -5.19 -26.12
C LEU A 833 -12.45 -5.56 -24.76
N TYR A 834 -11.92 -4.58 -24.04
CA TYR A 834 -11.26 -4.74 -22.75
C TYR A 834 -11.29 -3.45 -21.95
N THR A 835 -11.38 -3.57 -20.64
CA THR A 835 -11.18 -2.46 -19.71
C THR A 835 -10.30 -2.92 -18.55
N ASP A 836 -9.40 -2.04 -18.10
CA ASP A 836 -8.75 -2.16 -16.80
C ASP A 836 -8.67 -0.80 -16.14
N THR A 837 -9.53 -0.59 -15.14
CA THR A 837 -9.61 0.56 -14.24
C THR A 837 -9.83 1.91 -14.93
N ASP A 838 -8.80 2.43 -15.60
CA ASP A 838 -8.73 3.73 -16.27
C ASP A 838 -8.62 3.63 -17.80
N SER A 839 -8.58 2.41 -18.34
CA SER A 839 -8.44 2.17 -19.76
C SER A 839 -9.67 1.52 -20.40
N LEU A 840 -9.95 1.92 -21.65
CA LEU A 840 -10.93 1.30 -22.55
C LEU A 840 -10.23 0.96 -23.87
N ILE A 841 -10.21 -0.32 -24.23
CA ILE A 841 -9.85 -0.77 -25.57
C ILE A 841 -11.15 -0.92 -26.37
N LEU A 842 -11.35 -0.08 -27.37
CA LEU A 842 -12.57 -0.01 -28.16
C LEU A 842 -12.30 -0.42 -29.61
N GLN A 843 -13.21 -1.18 -30.21
CA GLN A 843 -13.33 -1.30 -31.66
C GLN A 843 -14.42 -0.34 -32.14
N ILE A 844 -14.08 0.57 -33.06
CA ILE A 844 -14.99 1.61 -33.54
C ILE A 844 -15.03 1.59 -35.07
N GLN A 845 -16.22 1.43 -35.64
CA GLN A 845 -16.44 1.58 -37.08
C GLN A 845 -16.81 3.03 -37.40
N THR A 846 -15.91 3.73 -38.07
CA THR A 846 -16.04 5.13 -38.49
C THR A 846 -15.16 5.38 -39.72
N ASP A 847 -15.40 6.47 -40.43
CA ASP A 847 -14.61 6.82 -41.61
C ASP A 847 -13.16 7.17 -41.28
N ASN A 848 -12.95 7.92 -40.19
CA ASN A 848 -11.64 8.23 -39.64
C ASN A 848 -11.76 8.65 -38.15
N PHE A 849 -11.28 7.79 -37.25
CA PHE A 849 -11.34 8.07 -35.82
C PHE A 849 -10.47 9.28 -35.41
N TYR A 850 -9.40 9.58 -36.13
CA TYR A 850 -8.55 10.74 -35.83
C TYR A 850 -9.25 12.07 -36.16
N ASP A 851 -10.10 12.10 -37.18
CA ASP A 851 -11.00 13.23 -37.44
C ASP A 851 -12.01 13.40 -36.29
N ASP A 852 -12.62 12.28 -35.87
CA ASP A 852 -13.56 12.27 -34.75
C ASP A 852 -12.93 12.83 -33.45
N MET A 853 -11.66 12.50 -33.19
CA MET A 853 -10.89 13.04 -32.05
C MET A 853 -10.65 14.55 -32.18
N ARG A 854 -10.28 15.04 -33.37
CA ARG A 854 -10.06 16.48 -33.61
C ARG A 854 -11.29 17.33 -33.35
N GLU A 855 -12.46 16.82 -33.73
CA GLU A 855 -13.72 17.54 -33.53
C GLU A 855 -14.15 17.58 -32.06
N ASN A 856 -13.58 16.70 -31.21
CA ASN A 856 -13.97 16.50 -29.81
C ASN A 856 -12.77 16.62 -28.85
N LEU A 857 -11.83 17.54 -29.11
CA LEU A 857 -10.61 17.74 -28.30
C LEU A 857 -10.87 18.09 -26.83
N ASP A 858 -12.09 18.49 -26.47
CA ASP A 858 -12.52 18.68 -25.09
C ASP A 858 -12.61 17.36 -24.30
N ARG A 859 -12.72 16.21 -24.99
CA ARG A 859 -12.80 14.86 -24.41
C ARG A 859 -11.49 14.08 -24.48
N PHE A 860 -10.57 14.49 -25.35
CA PHE A 860 -9.30 13.81 -25.59
C PHE A 860 -8.08 14.57 -25.06
N ASP A 861 -7.12 13.84 -24.52
CA ASP A 861 -5.77 14.31 -24.22
C ASP A 861 -4.85 13.87 -25.38
N THR A 862 -4.21 14.84 -26.01
CA THR A 862 -3.33 14.63 -27.18
C THR A 862 -1.89 15.05 -26.87
N SER A 863 -1.55 15.22 -25.59
CA SER A 863 -0.25 15.72 -25.15
C SER A 863 0.92 14.77 -25.44
N ASN A 864 0.63 13.49 -25.72
CA ASN A 864 1.62 12.48 -26.12
C ASN A 864 1.85 12.40 -27.64
N TYR A 865 1.09 13.14 -28.45
CA TYR A 865 1.32 13.22 -29.90
C TYR A 865 2.51 14.13 -30.22
N SER A 866 3.20 13.83 -31.33
CA SER A 866 4.22 14.73 -31.90
C SER A 866 3.57 15.85 -32.71
N GLN A 867 4.20 17.03 -32.75
CA GLN A 867 3.66 18.21 -33.44
C GLN A 867 3.41 18.01 -34.95
N ASN A 868 4.15 17.11 -35.60
CA ASN A 868 4.00 16.73 -37.01
C ASN A 868 3.57 15.26 -37.15
N ASN A 869 2.62 14.80 -36.32
CA ASN A 869 2.14 13.42 -36.40
C ASN A 869 1.41 13.16 -37.74
N PRO A 870 1.46 11.93 -38.27
CA PRO A 870 0.93 11.60 -39.60
C PRO A 870 -0.60 11.73 -39.72
N HIS A 871 -1.28 11.92 -38.59
CA HIS A 871 -2.73 12.05 -38.53
C HIS A 871 -3.16 13.49 -38.28
N ASP A 872 -2.27 14.49 -38.30
CA ASP A 872 -2.54 15.92 -38.08
C ASP A 872 -3.34 16.24 -36.78
N ILE A 873 -3.12 15.46 -35.72
CA ILE A 873 -3.75 15.70 -34.41
C ILE A 873 -3.08 16.90 -33.72
N PRO A 874 -3.82 17.94 -33.29
CA PRO A 874 -3.26 19.04 -32.52
C PRO A 874 -2.73 18.57 -31.16
N VAL A 875 -1.55 19.02 -30.76
CA VAL A 875 -0.95 18.68 -29.46
C VAL A 875 -1.44 19.67 -28.40
N ASN A 876 -2.14 19.18 -27.38
CA ASN A 876 -2.60 19.97 -26.24
C ASN A 876 -1.73 19.76 -24.98
N SER A 877 -2.00 20.53 -23.93
CA SER A 877 -1.45 20.25 -22.60
C SER A 877 -2.20 19.07 -21.96
N SER A 878 -1.53 18.29 -21.13
CA SER A 878 -2.16 17.15 -20.48
C SER A 878 -3.26 17.61 -19.50
N VAL A 879 -4.47 17.07 -19.65
CA VAL A 879 -5.66 17.44 -18.86
C VAL A 879 -6.22 16.22 -18.13
N LEU A 880 -6.49 16.38 -16.83
CA LEU A 880 -6.99 15.32 -15.96
C LEU A 880 -8.33 14.76 -16.45
N GLY A 881 -8.46 13.44 -16.46
CA GLY A 881 -9.71 12.72 -16.73
C GLY A 881 -10.13 12.67 -18.20
N ARG A 882 -9.38 13.31 -19.12
CA ARG A 882 -9.59 13.14 -20.56
C ARG A 882 -8.99 11.83 -21.05
N MET A 883 -9.57 11.27 -22.10
CA MET A 883 -9.09 10.02 -22.68
C MET A 883 -7.91 10.28 -23.61
N LYS A 884 -6.79 9.63 -23.35
CA LYS A 884 -5.56 9.73 -24.11
C LYS A 884 -5.42 8.48 -24.98
N ASP A 885 -5.09 8.64 -26.25
CA ASP A 885 -4.68 7.51 -27.08
C ASP A 885 -3.28 7.04 -26.65
N GLU A 886 -3.19 5.90 -25.98
CA GLU A 886 -1.95 5.40 -25.37
C GLU A 886 -0.83 5.20 -26.40
N TYR A 887 -1.18 4.93 -27.66
CA TYR A 887 -0.24 4.67 -28.74
C TYR A 887 0.04 5.87 -29.64
N ALA A 888 -0.53 7.05 -29.33
CA ALA A 888 -0.28 8.31 -30.03
C ALA A 888 -0.34 8.19 -31.57
N GLY A 889 -1.40 7.55 -32.08
CA GLY A 889 -1.61 7.37 -33.52
C GLY A 889 -0.97 6.12 -34.14
N LYS A 890 -0.23 5.31 -33.37
CA LYS A 890 0.26 4.02 -33.85
C LYS A 890 -0.90 3.03 -33.96
N ILE A 891 -1.06 2.46 -35.14
CA ILE A 891 -2.21 1.61 -35.48
C ILE A 891 -2.13 0.26 -34.77
N LEU A 892 -3.22 -0.11 -34.08
CA LEU A 892 -3.42 -1.46 -33.53
C LEU A 892 -4.09 -2.35 -34.58
N TRP A 893 -3.43 -3.44 -34.95
CA TRP A 893 -3.86 -4.31 -36.06
C TRP A 893 -4.88 -5.34 -35.58
N GLU A 894 -4.61 -5.93 -34.42
CA GLU A 894 -5.39 -7.02 -33.86
C GLU A 894 -5.30 -6.99 -32.33
N PHE A 895 -6.35 -7.46 -31.68
CA PHE A 895 -6.46 -7.63 -30.25
C PHE A 895 -6.78 -9.09 -29.94
N TYR A 896 -6.07 -9.67 -28.97
CA TYR A 896 -6.32 -11.03 -28.45
C TYR A 896 -6.42 -11.00 -26.92
N GLY A 897 -7.59 -11.35 -26.40
CA GLY A 897 -7.86 -11.41 -24.96
C GLY A 897 -7.62 -12.80 -24.39
N THR A 898 -6.55 -12.99 -23.62
CA THR A 898 -6.18 -14.30 -23.04
C THR A 898 -6.88 -14.61 -21.71
N GLY A 899 -7.42 -13.62 -20.99
CA GLY A 899 -8.34 -13.82 -19.85
C GLY A 899 -8.42 -12.62 -18.88
N GLY A 900 -9.49 -12.58 -18.08
CA GLY A 900 -9.73 -11.66 -16.95
C GLY A 900 -10.02 -12.38 -15.64
#